data_AF-A0A7J6UVS8-F1
#
_entry.id   AF-A0A7J6UVS8-F1
#
_cell.length_a   1.000
_cell.length_b   1.000
_cell.length_c   1.000
_cell.angle_alpha   90.00
_cell.angle_beta   90.00
_cell.angle_gamma   90.00
#
_symmetry.space_group_name_H-M   'P 1'
#
loop_
_entity.id
_entity.type
_entity.pdbx_description
1 polymer ?
#
loop_
_entity_poly.entity_id
_entity_poly.type
_entity_poly.pdbx_seq_one_letter_code
_entity_poly.pdbx_strand_id
1 'polypeptide(L)'
;MALGDLMASRLSQSTTSVSNHLDDYLSRDDGDFLGQRRGVGGSGGGDSETSSSYGGGVNVAQTTKTMTTTSMAYLPQTIVLCELRHEAFEADTPTGLPDTGIYSRWRPKDRQMKTACVALVLCLNISVDPPDVIKISPCARMECWIGLWGFYEFNLSLPTYGFGDVVRVGRSWRAVKSRLERLALVGSLTSWLDLMGVEDPFSMAASKALDSIGKALVNQYERWQPMSRYKLQPDPTVDEVRKLCLACRKHANGERVLFHYNGHGVPKPTANGEIWVFNKSYTQYIPLPISDLDSWLRTPSIYVIDCSAAGMIVNALIERQDWGSSSFSGSTLKDCILLGACESHESLPQSAEFPADVFTSCLTTPIKMALKWFCSRSLLRDTINHSLIDRIPGRQNDRKTLLGELNWIFTAVTNTIAWNVLPHDLFQRLFRQDLLVASLFRNFLLAERIMCSANCSPVSYPMLPSTHQHHMWDAWDMAAEICLTQLPSLLDDPNTEFQPSPFFTEQLTAFEEWLDHGSEHKKPPEQLPIVLQGLHSQCHRFRALVLLGRFLDMGPWAVDLALSVGIFPYVLKLLQTSAMELRQILVFIWAKILALDKSCQVDLVKDGGHICFIKFLDSMDAYPEQRAMAAFVLAVVVDGHRRGQEACISADLIHVCLKHLQLANPHDAQTEPLLLQWLCLCLGKLWEDFPEAQMIGLQADAPAVYAPLLSEPQPE
;
A
#
# COMPACT_ATOMS: atom_id res chain seq x y z
N MET A 1 11.00 -21.09 20.27
CA MET A 1 9.80 -21.00 19.40
C MET A 1 8.47 -21.14 20.17
N ALA A 2 8.45 -21.84 21.31
CA ALA A 2 7.29 -22.17 22.17
C ALA A 2 6.13 -21.16 22.40
N LEU A 3 6.31 -19.86 22.15
CA LEU A 3 5.26 -18.85 22.36
C LEU A 3 4.13 -18.88 21.30
N GLY A 4 4.32 -19.57 20.17
CA GLY A 4 3.33 -19.65 19.09
C GLY A 4 2.32 -20.78 19.27
N ASP A 5 2.81 -22.01 19.45
CA ASP A 5 2.02 -23.25 19.30
C ASP A 5 0.86 -23.37 20.30
N LEU A 6 1.02 -22.84 21.53
CA LEU A 6 -0.05 -22.75 22.53
C LEU A 6 -1.18 -21.78 22.11
N MET A 7 -0.83 -20.64 21.51
CA MET A 7 -1.73 -19.50 21.27
C MET A 7 -2.63 -19.65 20.04
N ALA A 8 -2.14 -20.27 18.96
CA ALA A 8 -2.91 -20.48 17.74
C ALA A 8 -4.21 -21.27 17.99
N SER A 9 -4.22 -22.11 19.04
CA SER A 9 -5.37 -22.91 19.47
C SER A 9 -6.54 -22.10 20.07
N ARG A 10 -6.30 -20.86 20.53
CA ARG A 10 -7.31 -20.06 21.27
C ARG A 10 -7.82 -18.84 20.50
N LEU A 11 -6.97 -18.18 19.71
CA LEU A 11 -7.42 -17.13 18.77
C LEU A 11 -8.42 -17.65 17.73
N SER A 12 -8.37 -18.96 17.44
CA SER A 12 -9.32 -19.70 16.59
C SER A 12 -10.62 -20.12 17.27
N GLN A 13 -10.72 -20.05 18.61
CA GLN A 13 -11.94 -20.39 19.37
C GLN A 13 -12.81 -19.17 19.69
N SER A 14 -12.22 -17.96 19.72
CA SER A 14 -12.94 -16.71 19.96
C SER A 14 -13.88 -16.24 18.83
N THR A 15 -13.95 -16.97 17.71
CA THR A 15 -14.75 -16.61 16.52
C THR A 15 -16.14 -17.25 16.48
N THR A 16 -16.50 -18.16 17.39
CA THR A 16 -17.73 -18.96 17.30
C THR A 16 -18.67 -18.81 18.52
N SER A 17 -19.27 -17.63 18.71
CA SER A 17 -20.36 -17.45 19.70
C SER A 17 -21.33 -16.28 19.40
N VAL A 18 -21.78 -16.13 18.15
CA VAL A 18 -22.92 -15.23 17.84
C VAL A 18 -24.24 -15.96 18.14
N SER A 19 -24.80 -15.70 19.32
CA SER A 19 -26.05 -16.30 19.78
C SER A 19 -27.28 -15.63 19.16
N ASN A 20 -27.83 -16.19 18.08
CA ASN A 20 -29.11 -15.78 17.54
C ASN A 20 -30.26 -16.22 18.45
N HIS A 21 -30.79 -15.28 19.24
CA HIS A 21 -32.09 -15.43 19.88
C HIS A 21 -33.21 -14.98 18.93
N LEU A 22 -34.07 -15.91 18.53
CA LEU A 22 -35.42 -15.62 18.06
C LEU A 22 -36.29 -16.86 18.25
N ASP A 23 -37.41 -16.70 18.93
CA ASP A 23 -38.36 -17.77 19.20
C ASP A 23 -39.10 -18.19 17.92
N ASP A 24 -39.51 -19.47 17.85
CA ASP A 24 -40.92 -19.73 17.55
C ASP A 24 -41.39 -21.07 18.15
N TYR A 25 -42.70 -21.18 18.35
CA TYR A 25 -43.37 -22.38 18.85
C TYR A 25 -43.70 -23.34 17.69
N LEU A 26 -43.62 -24.65 17.93
CA LEU A 26 -44.79 -25.57 17.87
C LEU A 26 -44.39 -27.03 18.15
N SER A 27 -45.41 -27.90 18.29
CA SER A 27 -45.31 -29.24 18.86
C SER A 27 -45.51 -30.37 17.84
N ARG A 28 -45.21 -31.60 18.31
CA ARG A 28 -45.90 -32.90 18.06
C ARG A 28 -45.34 -33.94 17.07
N ASP A 29 -45.40 -35.17 17.60
CA ASP A 29 -45.85 -36.47 17.08
C ASP A 29 -45.17 -37.13 15.86
N ASP A 30 -44.67 -38.35 16.14
CA ASP A 30 -44.80 -39.62 15.41
C ASP A 30 -44.46 -39.77 13.91
N GLY A 31 -43.77 -40.87 13.57
CA GLY A 31 -43.70 -41.35 12.19
C GLY A 31 -42.64 -42.43 11.89
N ASP A 32 -42.94 -43.70 12.20
CA ASP A 32 -42.31 -44.83 11.49
C ASP A 32 -42.63 -44.76 9.97
N PHE A 33 -41.74 -45.28 9.10
CA PHE A 33 -42.07 -46.46 8.28
C PHE A 33 -40.87 -47.06 7.50
N LEU A 34 -41.02 -48.33 7.07
CA LEU A 34 -39.97 -49.17 6.47
C LEU A 34 -40.03 -49.30 4.93
N GLY A 35 -38.89 -49.59 4.30
CA GLY A 35 -38.78 -50.25 2.98
C GLY A 35 -37.34 -50.19 2.40
N GLN A 36 -36.51 -51.25 2.38
CA GLN A 36 -36.57 -52.48 1.55
C GLN A 36 -36.57 -52.19 0.03
N ARG A 37 -35.76 -52.80 -0.86
CA ARG A 37 -34.76 -53.90 -0.89
C ARG A 37 -33.78 -53.59 -2.08
N ARG A 38 -32.72 -54.31 -2.50
CA ARG A 38 -32.10 -55.68 -2.36
C ARG A 38 -30.64 -55.54 -2.92
N GLY A 39 -29.67 -56.45 -2.77
CA GLY A 39 -29.50 -57.66 -1.96
C GLY A 39 -28.55 -58.71 -2.62
N VAL A 40 -28.05 -59.67 -1.82
CA VAL A 40 -27.27 -60.90 -2.20
C VAL A 40 -25.78 -60.68 -2.58
N GLY A 41 -24.80 -61.43 -2.03
CA GLY A 41 -24.85 -62.37 -0.88
C GLY A 41 -23.70 -63.40 -0.81
N GLY A 42 -23.51 -64.00 0.37
CA GLY A 42 -22.68 -65.20 0.65
C GLY A 42 -21.38 -64.94 1.44
N SER A 43 -20.91 -65.81 2.36
CA SER A 43 -21.49 -67.06 2.91
C SER A 43 -20.84 -67.51 4.24
N GLY A 44 -21.66 -67.99 5.20
CA GLY A 44 -21.27 -68.76 6.41
C GLY A 44 -20.70 -67.95 7.60
N GLY A 45 -21.02 -68.20 8.88
CA GLY A 45 -21.88 -69.21 9.55
C GLY A 45 -21.13 -69.91 10.70
N GLY A 46 -21.67 -70.22 11.89
CA GLY A 46 -22.98 -69.97 12.55
C GLY A 46 -22.76 -69.90 14.09
N ASP A 47 -23.65 -69.35 14.92
CA ASP A 47 -24.87 -69.98 15.49
C ASP A 47 -24.63 -71.12 16.51
N SER A 48 -25.28 -71.22 17.69
CA SER A 48 -25.95 -70.24 18.59
C SER A 48 -26.38 -70.96 19.92
N GLU A 49 -27.47 -70.51 20.60
CA GLU A 49 -28.20 -71.16 21.72
C GLU A 49 -27.62 -71.07 23.17
N THR A 50 -28.40 -70.94 24.27
CA THR A 50 -29.87 -70.81 24.46
C THR A 50 -30.32 -70.10 25.78
N SER A 51 -31.48 -69.42 25.71
CA SER A 51 -32.56 -69.22 26.73
C SER A 51 -32.31 -69.05 28.26
N SER A 52 -32.57 -67.83 28.74
CA SER A 52 -33.51 -67.43 29.82
C SER A 52 -33.90 -68.33 31.02
N SER A 53 -33.92 -67.75 32.23
CA SER A 53 -35.05 -67.93 33.18
C SER A 53 -35.19 -66.80 34.23
N TYR A 54 -36.44 -66.36 34.43
CA TYR A 54 -37.06 -65.58 35.52
C TYR A 54 -36.35 -65.32 36.87
N GLY A 55 -36.69 -64.18 37.49
CA GLY A 55 -36.88 -64.08 38.94
C GLY A 55 -36.19 -62.89 39.63
N GLY A 56 -36.90 -61.78 39.85
CA GLY A 56 -36.41 -60.68 40.69
C GLY A 56 -36.80 -60.84 42.16
N GLY A 57 -35.88 -60.58 43.10
CA GLY A 57 -36.19 -60.64 44.53
C GLY A 57 -35.05 -60.35 45.51
N VAL A 58 -35.09 -59.16 46.14
CA VAL A 58 -34.45 -58.79 47.42
C VAL A 58 -32.92 -58.58 47.43
N ASN A 59 -32.50 -57.50 48.10
CA ASN A 59 -31.10 -57.11 48.31
C ASN A 59 -30.40 -57.95 49.39
N VAL A 60 -29.16 -58.39 49.12
CA VAL A 60 -28.12 -58.62 50.13
C VAL A 60 -26.81 -58.02 49.61
N ALA A 61 -26.01 -57.40 50.47
CA ALA A 61 -24.79 -56.72 50.10
C ALA A 61 -23.52 -57.61 50.23
N GLN A 62 -22.39 -57.04 49.81
CA GLN A 62 -21.00 -57.47 50.06
C GLN A 62 -20.33 -58.47 49.10
N THR A 63 -19.50 -57.89 48.22
CA THR A 63 -18.07 -58.23 48.09
C THR A 63 -17.66 -59.52 47.36
N THR A 64 -17.37 -59.38 46.07
CA THR A 64 -16.33 -60.16 45.37
C THR A 64 -15.40 -59.24 44.59
N LYS A 65 -14.12 -59.62 44.47
CA LYS A 65 -13.05 -58.79 43.89
C LYS A 65 -13.17 -58.72 42.36
N THR A 66 -13.17 -57.52 41.79
CA THR A 66 -12.79 -57.31 40.39
C THR A 66 -11.26 -57.36 40.26
N MET A 67 -10.75 -58.28 39.44
CA MET A 67 -9.40 -58.16 38.89
C MET A 67 -9.44 -57.21 37.70
N THR A 68 -8.99 -55.97 37.89
CA THR A 68 -8.63 -55.06 36.79
C THR A 68 -7.14 -55.18 36.46
N THR A 69 -6.79 -54.97 35.19
CA THR A 69 -5.51 -55.39 34.61
C THR A 69 -4.34 -54.49 35.00
N THR A 70 -3.36 -55.05 35.71
CA THR A 70 -2.16 -54.37 36.24
C THR A 70 -1.11 -53.94 35.20
N SER A 71 -1.52 -53.70 33.94
CA SER A 71 -0.62 -53.43 32.80
C SER A 71 0.05 -52.04 32.88
N MET A 72 -0.73 -51.01 33.23
CA MET A 72 -0.28 -49.61 33.25
C MET A 72 0.86 -49.34 34.24
N ALA A 73 1.07 -50.21 35.23
CA ALA A 73 2.14 -50.06 36.22
C ALA A 73 3.56 -50.28 35.63
N TYR A 74 3.68 -50.93 34.48
CA TYR A 74 4.95 -51.22 33.80
C TYR A 74 5.26 -50.28 32.63
N LEU A 75 4.37 -49.33 32.34
CA LEU A 75 4.49 -48.34 31.27
C LEU A 75 4.16 -46.94 31.81
N PRO A 76 5.04 -46.34 32.63
CA PRO A 76 4.84 -44.98 33.14
C PRO A 76 4.81 -43.97 31.98
N GLN A 77 3.75 -43.17 31.90
CA GLN A 77 3.60 -42.11 30.90
C GLN A 77 4.35 -40.81 31.26
N THR A 78 4.99 -40.76 32.42
CA THR A 78 5.75 -39.60 32.90
C THR A 78 7.08 -39.49 32.15
N ILE A 79 7.12 -38.61 31.16
CA ILE A 79 8.36 -38.16 30.51
C ILE A 79 9.05 -37.13 31.43
N VAL A 80 10.37 -37.16 31.52
CA VAL A 80 11.18 -36.25 32.35
C VAL A 80 12.47 -35.92 31.60
N LEU A 81 12.98 -34.69 31.75
CA LEU A 81 14.18 -34.18 31.06
C LEU A 81 14.05 -34.09 29.52
N CYS A 82 12.82 -33.93 29.01
CA CYS A 82 12.54 -33.68 27.58
C CYS A 82 11.94 -32.29 27.32
N GLU A 83 11.90 -31.39 28.31
CA GLU A 83 11.56 -29.98 28.09
C GLU A 83 12.67 -29.29 27.29
N LEU A 84 12.33 -28.21 26.57
CA LEU A 84 13.23 -27.44 25.70
C LEU A 84 14.56 -27.03 26.37
N ARG A 85 14.58 -26.75 27.67
CA ARG A 85 15.82 -26.44 28.44
C ARG A 85 16.85 -27.59 28.51
N HIS A 86 16.49 -28.80 28.08
CA HIS A 86 17.36 -29.98 28.02
C HIS A 86 17.70 -30.40 26.58
N GLU A 87 17.13 -29.73 25.57
CA GLU A 87 17.57 -29.92 24.19
C GLU A 87 19.03 -29.44 24.05
N ALA A 88 19.80 -30.08 23.17
CA ALA A 88 21.15 -29.62 22.88
C ALA A 88 21.07 -28.23 22.26
N PHE A 89 21.81 -27.27 22.83
CA PHE A 89 21.78 -25.86 22.42
C PHE A 89 22.51 -25.66 21.09
N GLU A 90 21.97 -26.23 20.01
CA GLU A 90 22.26 -25.77 18.64
C GLU A 90 21.90 -24.27 18.60
N ALA A 91 22.84 -23.45 18.15
CA ALA A 91 22.86 -22.02 18.44
C ALA A 91 21.92 -21.20 17.52
N ASP A 92 20.65 -21.57 17.49
CA ASP A 92 19.57 -20.86 16.79
C ASP A 92 19.03 -19.65 17.58
N THR A 93 19.68 -19.29 18.69
CA THR A 93 19.71 -17.89 19.11
C THR A 93 20.56 -17.08 18.13
N PRO A 94 20.03 -16.05 17.45
CA PRO A 94 20.84 -15.07 16.72
C PRO A 94 21.57 -14.11 17.69
N THR A 95 22.20 -14.66 18.73
CA THR A 95 23.31 -14.08 19.48
C THR A 95 24.48 -13.93 18.53
N GLY A 96 24.45 -12.88 17.72
CA GLY A 96 25.49 -12.61 16.75
C GLY A 96 26.86 -12.51 17.41
N LEU A 97 27.88 -13.05 16.75
CA LEU A 97 29.22 -12.49 16.90
C LEU A 97 29.14 -10.99 16.60
N PRO A 98 29.98 -10.13 17.22
CA PRO A 98 29.89 -8.68 17.06
C PRO A 98 29.86 -8.16 15.61
N ASP A 99 30.40 -8.93 14.65
CA ASP A 99 30.45 -8.60 13.22
C ASP A 99 29.47 -9.40 12.33
N THR A 100 28.63 -10.28 12.90
CA THR A 100 27.66 -11.10 12.12
C THR A 100 26.24 -11.07 12.71
N GLY A 101 25.78 -9.89 13.13
CA GLY A 101 24.35 -9.69 13.36
C GLY A 101 23.54 -9.92 12.08
N ILE A 102 22.28 -10.36 12.21
CA ILE A 102 21.32 -10.28 11.10
C ILE A 102 21.06 -8.80 10.85
N TYR A 103 21.81 -8.21 9.92
CA TYR A 103 21.66 -6.80 9.56
C TYR A 103 20.23 -6.57 9.06
N SER A 104 19.44 -5.88 9.87
CA SER A 104 18.06 -5.45 9.60
C SER A 104 17.98 -4.73 8.26
N ARG A 105 17.63 -5.47 7.19
CA ARG A 105 17.68 -4.98 5.80
C ARG A 105 16.51 -4.07 5.47
N TRP A 106 15.39 -4.26 6.16
CA TRP A 106 14.16 -3.50 5.97
C TRP A 106 14.30 -2.03 6.41
N ARG A 107 15.23 -1.69 7.32
CA ARG A 107 15.51 -0.31 7.68
C ARG A 107 16.26 0.40 6.53
N PRO A 108 15.74 1.52 6.00
CA PRO A 108 16.45 2.29 4.98
C PRO A 108 17.84 2.73 5.48
N LYS A 109 18.90 2.33 4.76
CA LYS A 109 20.30 2.63 5.13
C LYS A 109 20.62 4.12 5.07
N ASP A 110 20.00 4.82 4.12
CA ASP A 110 20.09 6.27 3.97
C ASP A 110 18.98 6.99 4.72
N ARG A 111 19.26 8.23 5.15
CA ARG A 111 18.26 9.17 5.64
C ARG A 111 17.11 9.27 4.63
N GLN A 112 15.86 9.17 5.12
CA GLN A 112 14.66 9.26 4.30
C GLN A 112 14.71 10.51 3.41
N MET A 113 14.69 10.28 2.09
CA MET A 113 14.93 11.33 1.10
C MET A 113 13.65 12.09 0.81
N LYS A 114 13.77 13.38 0.53
CA LYS A 114 12.64 14.18 0.06
C LYS A 114 12.96 14.84 -1.28
N THR A 115 12.02 14.84 -2.20
CA THR A 115 12.03 15.78 -3.32
C THR A 115 11.61 17.15 -2.81
N ALA A 116 12.53 18.11 -2.75
CA ALA A 116 12.33 19.42 -2.11
C ALA A 116 12.09 20.58 -3.08
N CYS A 117 12.53 20.46 -4.33
CA CYS A 117 12.30 21.45 -5.39
C CYS A 117 11.82 20.76 -6.67
N VAL A 118 10.85 21.37 -7.34
CA VAL A 118 10.27 20.86 -8.59
C VAL A 118 10.39 21.94 -9.65
N ALA A 119 11.17 21.64 -10.68
CA ALA A 119 11.33 22.43 -11.88
C ALA A 119 10.40 21.87 -12.98
N LEU A 120 9.47 22.70 -13.46
CA LEU A 120 8.57 22.35 -14.56
C LEU A 120 8.93 23.20 -15.79
N VAL A 121 9.38 22.54 -16.85
CA VAL A 121 9.63 23.14 -18.17
C VAL A 121 8.53 22.66 -19.12
N LEU A 122 7.81 23.61 -19.72
CA LEU A 122 6.83 23.34 -20.76
C LEU A 122 7.33 23.95 -22.07
N CYS A 123 7.44 23.16 -23.12
CA CYS A 123 7.79 23.61 -24.47
C CYS A 123 6.66 23.21 -25.43
N LEU A 124 5.62 24.05 -25.51
CA LEU A 124 4.31 23.77 -26.13
C LEU A 124 3.99 24.63 -27.36
N ASN A 125 4.52 25.86 -27.47
CA ASN A 125 4.34 26.78 -28.62
C ASN A 125 2.92 26.77 -29.22
N ILE A 126 1.92 27.00 -28.37
CA ILE A 126 0.51 26.70 -28.67
C ILE A 126 0.07 27.35 -29.98
N SER A 127 -0.51 26.52 -30.86
CA SER A 127 -0.93 26.79 -32.26
C SER A 127 0.13 26.62 -33.36
N VAL A 128 1.40 26.39 -33.02
CA VAL A 128 2.47 26.09 -34.00
C VAL A 128 2.99 24.66 -33.78
N ASP A 129 2.62 23.76 -34.68
CA ASP A 129 3.06 22.35 -34.63
C ASP A 129 4.53 22.23 -35.11
N PRO A 130 5.39 21.43 -34.43
CA PRO A 130 6.80 21.26 -34.82
C PRO A 130 6.95 20.45 -36.13
N PRO A 131 8.04 20.68 -36.90
CA PRO A 131 8.16 20.25 -38.30
C PRO A 131 8.25 18.73 -38.52
N ASP A 132 8.48 17.96 -37.47
CA ASP A 132 8.60 16.49 -37.44
C ASP A 132 7.34 15.78 -36.92
N VAL A 133 6.29 16.53 -36.54
CA VAL A 133 5.02 16.00 -36.02
C VAL A 133 3.87 16.31 -36.97
N ILE A 134 3.59 15.38 -37.88
CA ILE A 134 2.35 15.38 -38.67
C ILE A 134 1.20 14.97 -37.75
N LYS A 135 0.22 15.86 -37.51
CA LYS A 135 -0.96 15.58 -36.68
C LYS A 135 -2.13 15.07 -37.52
N ILE A 136 -2.70 13.92 -37.13
CA ILE A 136 -3.94 13.38 -37.73
C ILE A 136 -5.17 14.27 -37.43
N SER A 137 -6.32 13.95 -38.03
CA SER A 137 -7.59 14.68 -37.80
C SER A 137 -8.75 13.71 -37.63
N PRO A 138 -9.41 13.64 -36.44
CA PRO A 138 -9.09 14.38 -35.22
C PRO A 138 -7.80 13.89 -34.55
N CYS A 139 -7.20 14.73 -33.69
CA CYS A 139 -6.00 14.40 -32.91
C CYS A 139 -6.15 14.82 -31.43
N ALA A 140 -5.36 14.19 -30.57
CA ALA A 140 -5.12 14.59 -29.19
C ALA A 140 -4.64 16.06 -29.09
N ARG A 141 -5.31 16.87 -28.26
CA ARG A 141 -5.09 18.33 -28.12
C ARG A 141 -5.35 18.89 -26.72
N MET A 142 -5.58 18.02 -25.74
CA MET A 142 -5.82 18.38 -24.35
C MET A 142 -4.51 18.23 -23.58
N GLU A 143 -4.11 19.27 -22.85
CA GLU A 143 -2.86 19.32 -22.07
C GLU A 143 -3.23 19.60 -20.61
N CYS A 144 -2.81 18.76 -19.67
CA CYS A 144 -3.11 18.89 -18.24
C CYS A 144 -4.63 19.03 -17.93
N TRP A 145 -5.46 18.37 -18.75
CA TRP A 145 -6.93 18.44 -18.77
C TRP A 145 -7.54 19.77 -19.22
N ILE A 146 -6.77 20.62 -19.89
CA ILE A 146 -7.24 21.88 -20.50
C ILE A 146 -7.28 21.70 -22.03
N GLY A 147 -8.43 22.02 -22.63
CA GLY A 147 -8.57 22.01 -24.09
C GLY A 147 -7.94 23.26 -24.70
N LEU A 148 -7.01 23.07 -25.64
CA LEU A 148 -6.35 24.18 -26.36
C LEU A 148 -7.29 24.95 -27.31
N TRP A 149 -8.48 24.43 -27.58
CA TRP A 149 -9.51 25.01 -28.45
C TRP A 149 -10.91 24.68 -27.88
N GLY A 150 -11.86 25.60 -28.02
CA GLY A 150 -13.21 25.49 -27.45
C GLY A 150 -14.10 24.44 -28.13
N PHE A 151 -13.95 23.17 -27.77
CA PHE A 151 -14.89 22.11 -28.18
C PHE A 151 -16.17 22.13 -27.32
N TYR A 152 -17.13 22.99 -27.70
CA TYR A 152 -18.52 22.89 -27.26
C TYR A 152 -19.39 22.24 -28.34
N GLU A 153 -20.16 21.21 -27.96
CA GLU A 153 -21.22 20.68 -28.81
C GLU A 153 -22.44 21.60 -28.82
N PHE A 154 -22.78 22.17 -29.98
CA PHE A 154 -24.02 22.94 -30.16
C PHE A 154 -25.21 22.00 -30.44
N ASN A 155 -26.05 21.79 -29.42
CA ASN A 155 -27.41 21.27 -29.63
C ASN A 155 -28.32 22.38 -30.20
N LEU A 156 -28.18 22.64 -31.50
CA LEU A 156 -28.99 23.62 -32.24
C LEU A 156 -30.32 22.99 -32.69
N SER A 157 -31.34 23.07 -31.83
CA SER A 157 -32.72 22.71 -32.17
C SER A 157 -33.34 23.73 -33.13
N LEU A 158 -33.12 23.57 -34.43
CA LEU A 158 -33.81 24.35 -35.46
C LEU A 158 -35.28 23.91 -35.56
N PRO A 159 -36.25 24.84 -35.63
CA PRO A 159 -37.67 24.51 -35.78
C PRO A 159 -37.98 24.11 -37.23
N THR A 160 -37.69 22.86 -37.60
CA THR A 160 -38.09 22.28 -38.88
C THR A 160 -39.58 21.94 -38.88
N TYR A 161 -40.36 22.67 -39.68
CA TYR A 161 -41.74 22.29 -39.98
C TYR A 161 -41.77 20.93 -40.68
N GLY A 162 -42.28 19.92 -39.97
CA GLY A 162 -42.80 18.68 -40.56
C GLY A 162 -41.81 17.78 -41.29
N PHE A 163 -40.86 17.16 -40.57
CA PHE A 163 -40.54 15.72 -40.63
C PHE A 163 -39.51 15.43 -39.52
N GLY A 164 -39.64 14.30 -38.82
CA GLY A 164 -38.89 14.04 -37.59
C GLY A 164 -37.60 13.25 -37.81
N ASP A 165 -36.45 13.93 -37.72
CA ASP A 165 -35.12 13.31 -37.58
C ASP A 165 -34.22 14.18 -36.68
N VAL A 166 -33.81 13.67 -35.52
CA VAL A 166 -32.91 14.38 -34.58
C VAL A 166 -31.46 14.07 -34.95
N VAL A 167 -30.97 14.74 -35.99
CA VAL A 167 -29.59 14.55 -36.46
C VAL A 167 -28.60 15.23 -35.50
N ARG A 168 -27.97 14.47 -34.59
CA ARG A 168 -26.76 14.92 -33.86
C ARG A 168 -25.67 15.21 -34.88
N VAL A 169 -25.17 16.45 -34.93
CA VAL A 169 -24.08 16.87 -35.81
C VAL A 169 -23.00 17.60 -35.02
N GLY A 170 -22.15 16.84 -34.33
CA GLY A 170 -20.92 17.36 -33.75
C GLY A 170 -20.00 17.90 -34.86
N ARG A 171 -19.87 19.23 -34.96
CA ARG A 171 -19.07 19.91 -35.98
C ARG A 171 -18.31 21.10 -35.38
N SER A 172 -17.00 21.11 -35.58
CA SER A 172 -16.11 22.23 -35.26
C SER A 172 -16.63 23.55 -35.85
N TRP A 173 -16.31 24.68 -35.21
CA TRP A 173 -16.55 26.04 -35.71
C TRP A 173 -16.17 26.22 -37.19
N ARG A 174 -15.07 25.60 -37.67
CA ARG A 174 -14.69 25.60 -39.09
C ARG A 174 -15.74 24.95 -40.01
N ALA A 175 -16.42 23.89 -39.56
CA ALA A 175 -17.48 23.22 -40.30
C ALA A 175 -18.86 23.89 -40.13
N VAL A 176 -19.03 24.78 -39.14
CA VAL A 176 -20.16 25.72 -39.04
C VAL A 176 -19.94 26.91 -39.98
N LYS A 177 -18.79 27.59 -39.89
CA LYS A 177 -18.36 28.67 -40.81
C LYS A 177 -18.46 28.21 -42.27
N SER A 178 -17.89 27.06 -42.60
CA SER A 178 -17.96 26.48 -43.96
C SER A 178 -19.35 25.95 -44.38
N ARG A 179 -20.35 25.91 -43.48
CA ARG A 179 -21.76 25.67 -43.84
C ARG A 179 -22.52 26.98 -44.03
N LEU A 180 -22.24 28.01 -43.24
CA LEU A 180 -22.75 29.37 -43.44
C LEU A 180 -22.25 29.98 -44.76
N GLU A 181 -20.96 29.82 -45.07
CA GLU A 181 -20.33 30.19 -46.36
C GLU A 181 -20.98 29.50 -47.57
N ARG A 182 -21.61 28.32 -47.38
CA ARG A 182 -22.34 27.58 -48.42
C ARG A 182 -23.85 27.87 -48.47
N LEU A 183 -24.39 28.61 -47.49
CA LEU A 183 -25.80 29.03 -47.44
C LEU A 183 -25.98 30.51 -47.81
N ALA A 184 -24.91 31.31 -47.78
CA ALA A 184 -24.94 32.72 -48.14
C ALA A 184 -24.95 32.93 -49.66
N LEU A 185 -26.13 33.20 -50.23
CA LEU A 185 -26.30 33.58 -51.65
C LEU A 185 -25.84 35.04 -51.95
N VAL A 186 -24.96 35.60 -51.12
CA VAL A 186 -24.42 36.98 -51.20
C VAL A 186 -22.93 36.95 -50.84
N GLY A 187 -22.08 37.30 -51.80
CA GLY A 187 -20.62 37.16 -51.70
C GLY A 187 -19.91 38.19 -50.82
N SER A 188 -20.28 38.33 -49.55
CA SER A 188 -19.68 39.30 -48.61
C SER A 188 -19.56 38.82 -47.16
N LEU A 189 -19.96 37.57 -46.83
CA LEU A 189 -20.02 37.11 -45.44
C LEU A 189 -18.64 37.02 -44.75
N THR A 190 -17.58 36.68 -45.49
CA THR A 190 -16.20 36.64 -44.98
C THR A 190 -15.72 38.03 -44.56
N SER A 191 -15.84 39.01 -45.47
CA SER A 191 -15.50 40.41 -45.21
C SER A 191 -16.25 40.96 -43.98
N TRP A 192 -17.53 40.61 -43.81
CA TRP A 192 -18.33 41.02 -42.65
C TRP A 192 -17.90 40.38 -41.32
N LEU A 193 -17.55 39.10 -41.32
CA LEU A 193 -17.10 38.39 -40.10
C LEU A 193 -15.72 38.89 -39.65
N ASP A 194 -14.82 39.12 -40.60
CA ASP A 194 -13.45 39.56 -40.30
C ASP A 194 -13.42 41.05 -39.88
N LEU A 195 -14.31 41.91 -40.40
CA LEU A 195 -14.48 43.31 -39.93
C LEU A 195 -15.11 43.44 -38.54
N MET A 196 -15.86 42.43 -38.07
CA MET A 196 -16.47 42.44 -36.73
C MET A 196 -15.59 41.79 -35.66
N GLY A 197 -14.39 41.29 -36.00
CA GLY A 197 -13.44 40.74 -35.02
C GLY A 197 -13.96 39.50 -34.29
N VAL A 198 -14.78 38.68 -34.94
CA VAL A 198 -15.40 37.49 -34.32
C VAL A 198 -14.39 36.34 -34.26
N GLU A 199 -13.47 36.42 -33.29
CA GLU A 199 -12.76 35.25 -32.77
C GLU A 199 -13.76 34.21 -32.23
N ASP A 200 -13.33 32.95 -32.09
CA ASP A 200 -14.12 31.94 -31.37
C ASP A 200 -14.26 32.39 -29.91
N PRO A 201 -15.48 32.72 -29.43
CA PRO A 201 -15.70 33.35 -28.12
C PRO A 201 -15.37 32.43 -26.93
N PHE A 202 -15.05 31.15 -27.19
CA PHE A 202 -14.60 30.19 -26.19
C PHE A 202 -13.16 29.70 -26.44
N SER A 203 -12.45 30.23 -27.43
CA SER A 203 -11.02 29.98 -27.61
C SER A 203 -10.19 30.77 -26.58
N MET A 204 -9.23 30.11 -25.95
CA MET A 204 -8.27 30.78 -25.07
C MET A 204 -7.07 31.23 -25.89
N ALA A 205 -6.74 32.53 -25.83
CA ALA A 205 -5.48 33.05 -26.38
C ALA A 205 -4.29 32.23 -25.89
N ALA A 206 -3.36 31.91 -26.80
CA ALA A 206 -2.28 30.92 -26.58
C ALA A 206 -1.49 31.13 -25.28
N SER A 207 -1.12 32.38 -24.96
CA SER A 207 -0.44 32.74 -23.72
C SER A 207 -1.27 32.40 -22.47
N LYS A 208 -2.58 32.71 -22.48
CA LYS A 208 -3.51 32.39 -21.38
C LYS A 208 -3.71 30.88 -21.23
N ALA A 209 -3.73 30.13 -22.34
CA ALA A 209 -3.79 28.67 -22.31
C ALA A 209 -2.53 28.06 -21.68
N LEU A 210 -1.34 28.51 -22.10
CA LEU A 210 -0.04 28.09 -21.57
C LEU A 210 0.08 28.38 -20.06
N ASP A 211 -0.32 29.58 -19.64
CA ASP A 211 -0.39 30.00 -18.23
C ASP A 211 -1.30 29.09 -17.40
N SER A 212 -2.44 28.66 -17.96
CA SER A 212 -3.42 27.80 -17.29
C SER A 212 -2.96 26.34 -17.23
N ILE A 213 -2.32 25.82 -18.29
CA ILE A 213 -1.70 24.48 -18.32
C ILE A 213 -0.59 24.39 -17.27
N GLY A 214 0.31 25.38 -17.22
CA GLY A 214 1.37 25.43 -16.23
C GLY A 214 0.84 25.50 -14.78
N LYS A 215 -0.20 26.29 -14.51
CA LYS A 215 -0.88 26.31 -13.20
C LYS A 215 -1.58 24.98 -12.89
N ALA A 216 -2.19 24.34 -13.89
CA ALA A 216 -2.80 23.02 -13.72
C ALA A 216 -1.74 21.97 -13.35
N LEU A 217 -0.59 21.92 -14.04
CA LEU A 217 0.48 20.97 -13.75
C LEU A 217 1.07 21.13 -12.34
N VAL A 218 1.29 22.38 -11.89
CA VAL A 218 1.66 22.68 -10.49
C VAL A 218 0.60 22.10 -9.53
N ASN A 219 -0.67 22.45 -9.75
CA ASN A 219 -1.80 21.98 -8.92
C ASN A 219 -2.04 20.46 -8.97
N GLN A 220 -1.45 19.74 -9.94
CA GLN A 220 -1.48 18.27 -10.00
C GLN A 220 -0.34 17.67 -9.16
N TYR A 221 0.90 18.15 -9.34
CA TYR A 221 2.04 17.68 -8.55
C TYR A 221 1.94 18.04 -7.05
N GLU A 222 1.40 19.22 -6.71
CA GLU A 222 1.20 19.66 -5.32
C GLU A 222 0.33 18.69 -4.49
N ARG A 223 -0.55 17.91 -5.14
CA ARG A 223 -1.35 16.87 -4.45
C ARG A 223 -0.51 15.73 -3.92
N TRP A 224 0.58 15.39 -4.61
CA TRP A 224 1.49 14.31 -4.26
C TRP A 224 2.61 14.76 -3.32
N GLN A 225 2.98 16.05 -3.37
CA GLN A 225 4.04 16.61 -2.53
C GLN A 225 3.79 18.11 -2.26
N PRO A 226 2.88 18.48 -1.35
CA PRO A 226 2.49 19.87 -1.10
C PRO A 226 3.56 20.69 -0.37
N MET A 227 4.53 20.04 0.29
CA MET A 227 5.53 20.70 1.14
C MET A 227 6.83 21.03 0.40
N SER A 228 6.77 21.29 -0.91
CA SER A 228 7.96 21.45 -1.77
C SER A 228 7.81 22.60 -2.75
N ARG A 229 8.93 23.13 -3.25
CA ARG A 229 8.92 24.38 -4.01
C ARG A 229 8.81 24.16 -5.51
N TYR A 230 7.63 24.46 -6.04
CA TYR A 230 7.35 24.48 -7.47
C TYR A 230 7.90 25.73 -8.16
N LYS A 231 8.42 25.54 -9.37
CA LYS A 231 8.87 26.60 -10.27
C LYS A 231 8.56 26.21 -11.71
N LEU A 232 7.67 26.96 -12.32
CA LEU A 232 7.29 26.83 -13.73
C LEU A 232 8.17 27.71 -14.61
N GLN A 233 8.50 27.22 -15.80
CA GLN A 233 9.03 27.99 -16.92
C GLN A 233 8.30 27.59 -18.22
N PRO A 234 7.38 28.43 -18.73
CA PRO A 234 6.66 28.18 -19.98
C PRO A 234 7.43 28.72 -21.20
N ASP A 235 7.49 27.92 -22.27
CA ASP A 235 8.25 28.14 -23.51
C ASP A 235 9.63 28.82 -23.33
N PRO A 236 10.50 28.33 -22.42
CA PRO A 236 11.69 29.08 -21.99
C PRO A 236 12.85 29.06 -22.98
N THR A 237 13.82 29.95 -22.72
CA THR A 237 15.16 29.87 -23.32
C THR A 237 16.15 29.06 -22.48
N VAL A 238 17.28 28.65 -23.09
CA VAL A 238 18.38 27.93 -22.43
C VAL A 238 18.83 28.62 -21.13
N ASP A 239 18.93 29.96 -21.13
CA ASP A 239 19.33 30.75 -19.96
C ASP A 239 18.31 30.68 -18.81
N GLU A 240 17.02 30.54 -19.11
CA GLU A 240 15.96 30.41 -18.11
C GLU A 240 15.89 29.01 -17.52
N VAL A 241 16.07 27.96 -18.35
CA VAL A 241 16.24 26.58 -17.87
C VAL A 241 17.49 26.46 -16.99
N ARG A 242 18.61 27.10 -17.37
CA ARG A 242 19.84 27.17 -16.57
C ARG A 242 19.61 27.83 -15.21
N LYS A 243 18.97 29.00 -15.19
CA LYS A 243 18.63 29.71 -13.95
C LYS A 243 17.67 28.90 -13.07
N LEU A 244 16.66 28.25 -13.67
CA LEU A 244 15.70 27.37 -13.00
C LEU A 244 16.42 26.22 -12.27
N CYS A 245 17.25 25.46 -12.99
CA CYS A 245 17.95 24.29 -12.49
C CYS A 245 18.89 24.64 -11.33
N LEU A 246 19.78 25.62 -11.54
CA LEU A 246 20.72 26.09 -10.52
C LEU A 246 19.99 26.63 -9.28
N ALA A 247 18.90 27.37 -9.47
CA ALA A 247 18.10 27.88 -8.36
C ALA A 247 17.29 26.78 -7.65
N CYS A 248 16.98 25.65 -8.29
CA CYS A 248 16.37 24.51 -7.61
C CYS A 248 17.39 23.68 -6.82
N ARG A 249 18.56 23.35 -7.41
CA ARG A 249 19.64 22.67 -6.67
C ARG A 249 20.10 23.48 -5.45
N LYS A 250 20.27 24.81 -5.58
CA LYS A 250 20.57 25.70 -4.45
C LYS A 250 19.50 25.67 -3.35
N HIS A 251 18.23 25.44 -3.71
CA HIS A 251 17.14 25.39 -2.74
C HIS A 251 17.00 24.02 -2.06
N ALA A 252 17.23 22.93 -2.80
CA ALA A 252 17.11 21.57 -2.27
C ALA A 252 18.23 21.21 -1.28
N ASN A 253 19.40 21.85 -1.35
CA ASN A 253 20.45 21.74 -0.31
C ASN A 253 20.82 20.29 0.07
N GLY A 254 21.02 19.44 -0.94
CA GLY A 254 21.32 18.01 -0.79
C GLY A 254 20.11 17.09 -0.98
N GLU A 255 18.89 17.58 -0.79
CA GLU A 255 17.65 16.84 -1.07
C GLU A 255 17.40 16.65 -2.59
N ARG A 256 16.43 15.81 -2.97
CA ARG A 256 16.14 15.50 -4.38
C ARG A 256 15.50 16.70 -5.10
N VAL A 257 15.84 16.88 -6.38
CA VAL A 257 15.18 17.83 -7.30
C VAL A 257 14.43 17.04 -8.37
N LEU A 258 13.16 17.37 -8.62
CA LEU A 258 12.45 16.89 -9.81
C LEU A 258 12.62 17.90 -10.95
N PHE A 259 12.91 17.40 -12.14
CA PHE A 259 12.87 18.13 -13.40
C PHE A 259 11.85 17.47 -14.33
N HIS A 260 10.77 18.19 -14.62
CA HIS A 260 9.77 17.81 -15.61
C HIS A 260 10.01 18.60 -16.89
N TYR A 261 10.03 17.93 -18.03
CA TYR A 261 10.08 18.52 -19.36
C TYR A 261 8.96 17.93 -20.22
N ASN A 262 8.03 18.77 -20.65
CA ASN A 262 7.07 18.46 -21.72
C ASN A 262 7.56 19.14 -23.00
N GLY A 263 7.68 18.38 -24.09
CA GLY A 263 8.28 18.82 -25.36
C GLY A 263 7.34 18.76 -26.57
N HIS A 264 6.02 18.94 -26.41
CA HIS A 264 5.05 18.70 -27.51
C HIS A 264 5.00 19.78 -28.60
N GLY A 265 5.55 20.96 -28.36
CA GLY A 265 5.63 22.09 -29.30
C GLY A 265 6.99 22.27 -29.99
N VAL A 266 7.91 21.34 -29.76
CA VAL A 266 9.30 21.37 -30.24
C VAL A 266 9.66 20.05 -30.94
N PRO A 267 10.74 19.99 -31.74
CA PRO A 267 11.17 18.75 -32.36
C PRO A 267 11.53 17.65 -31.36
N LYS A 268 11.52 16.40 -31.83
CA LYS A 268 12.03 15.25 -31.09
C LYS A 268 13.49 15.46 -30.63
N PRO A 269 13.88 14.84 -29.49
CA PRO A 269 15.26 14.69 -29.06
C PRO A 269 16.22 14.26 -30.18
N THR A 270 17.47 14.70 -30.10
CA THR A 270 18.52 14.24 -31.04
C THR A 270 19.28 13.04 -30.47
N ALA A 271 19.87 12.24 -31.37
CA ALA A 271 20.78 11.15 -31.01
C ALA A 271 22.09 11.63 -30.34
N ASN A 272 22.36 12.94 -30.30
CA ASN A 272 23.49 13.52 -29.55
C ASN A 272 23.16 13.73 -28.06
N GLY A 273 21.92 13.46 -27.62
CA GLY A 273 21.45 13.78 -26.27
C GLY A 273 21.13 15.27 -26.10
N GLU A 274 20.29 15.82 -26.97
CA GLU A 274 19.81 17.20 -26.91
C GLU A 274 18.27 17.25 -26.78
N ILE A 275 17.76 18.07 -25.86
CA ILE A 275 16.35 18.50 -25.83
C ILE A 275 16.21 19.87 -26.51
N TRP A 276 15.00 20.28 -26.88
CA TRP A 276 14.76 21.53 -27.60
C TRP A 276 14.02 22.56 -26.74
N VAL A 277 14.48 23.80 -26.82
CA VAL A 277 13.87 24.97 -26.16
C VAL A 277 13.80 26.14 -27.15
N PHE A 278 13.36 27.33 -26.75
CA PHE A 278 13.15 28.45 -27.67
C PHE A 278 14.26 29.50 -27.66
N ASN A 279 14.32 30.32 -28.70
CA ASN A 279 14.92 31.65 -28.64
C ASN A 279 13.89 32.69 -28.13
N LYS A 280 14.36 33.87 -27.70
CA LYS A 280 13.51 34.92 -27.10
C LYS A 280 12.40 35.48 -28.02
N SER A 281 12.46 35.16 -29.30
CA SER A 281 11.51 35.60 -30.33
C SER A 281 10.59 34.48 -30.82
N TYR A 282 10.71 33.25 -30.28
CA TYR A 282 9.97 32.06 -30.70
C TYR A 282 10.11 31.73 -32.21
N THR A 283 11.20 32.16 -32.84
CA THR A 283 11.46 31.99 -34.28
C THR A 283 12.36 30.79 -34.58
N GLN A 284 13.04 30.23 -33.58
CA GLN A 284 13.94 29.10 -33.73
C GLN A 284 13.86 28.19 -32.50
N TYR A 285 13.91 26.89 -32.77
CA TYR A 285 14.24 25.87 -31.78
C TYR A 285 15.75 25.90 -31.53
N ILE A 286 16.15 25.86 -30.26
CA ILE A 286 17.53 25.91 -29.78
C ILE A 286 17.83 24.58 -29.06
N PRO A 287 18.89 23.86 -29.44
CA PRO A 287 19.25 22.63 -28.76
C PRO A 287 19.86 22.94 -27.39
N LEU A 288 19.49 22.16 -26.38
CA LEU A 288 20.02 22.16 -25.03
C LEU A 288 20.62 20.77 -24.76
N PRO A 289 21.96 20.65 -24.74
CA PRO A 289 22.65 19.41 -24.41
C PRO A 289 22.29 18.90 -23.00
N ILE A 290 22.02 17.60 -22.91
CA ILE A 290 21.77 16.90 -21.64
C ILE A 290 22.99 16.94 -20.72
N SER A 291 24.20 17.10 -21.27
CA SER A 291 25.42 17.34 -20.49
C SER A 291 25.32 18.53 -19.55
N ASP A 292 24.69 19.59 -20.03
CA ASP A 292 24.62 20.87 -19.33
C ASP A 292 23.53 20.81 -18.27
N LEU A 293 22.37 20.24 -18.62
CA LEU A 293 21.25 19.98 -17.72
C LEU A 293 21.68 19.13 -16.50
N ASP A 294 22.38 18.02 -16.73
CA ASP A 294 22.99 17.16 -15.69
C ASP A 294 23.97 17.96 -14.82
N SER A 295 24.83 18.79 -15.43
CA SER A 295 25.81 19.61 -14.69
C SER A 295 25.18 20.65 -13.75
N TRP A 296 23.99 21.16 -14.11
CA TRP A 296 23.24 22.17 -13.36
C TRP A 296 22.36 21.55 -12.27
N LEU A 297 21.67 20.44 -12.57
CA LEU A 297 20.79 19.75 -11.65
C LEU A 297 21.54 18.87 -10.67
N ARG A 298 22.49 18.05 -11.15
CA ARG A 298 23.28 17.07 -10.36
C ARG A 298 22.42 16.07 -9.57
N THR A 299 23.05 15.14 -8.89
CA THR A 299 22.41 14.23 -7.92
C THR A 299 22.18 14.90 -6.55
N PRO A 300 21.22 14.42 -5.75
CA PRO A 300 20.17 13.46 -6.13
C PRO A 300 19.06 14.14 -6.94
N SER A 301 18.55 13.46 -7.98
CA SER A 301 17.55 14.02 -8.90
C SER A 301 16.56 12.98 -9.42
N ILE A 302 15.45 13.46 -9.98
CA ILE A 302 14.48 12.68 -10.76
C ILE A 302 14.05 13.49 -11.99
N TYR A 303 13.98 12.84 -13.14
CA TYR A 303 13.62 13.43 -14.42
C TYR A 303 12.31 12.80 -14.94
N VAL A 304 11.41 13.64 -15.45
CA VAL A 304 10.18 13.23 -16.15
C VAL A 304 10.22 13.88 -17.53
N ILE A 305 10.28 13.06 -18.58
CA ILE A 305 10.45 13.48 -19.98
C ILE A 305 9.20 13.07 -20.77
N ASP A 306 8.27 14.00 -20.96
CA ASP A 306 7.06 13.83 -21.78
C ASP A 306 7.30 14.42 -23.19
N CYS A 307 7.77 13.56 -24.09
CA CYS A 307 7.90 13.86 -25.50
C CYS A 307 7.97 12.57 -26.33
N SER A 308 7.87 12.70 -27.66
CA SER A 308 8.18 11.60 -28.58
C SER A 308 9.70 11.34 -28.60
N ALA A 309 10.12 10.09 -28.80
CA ALA A 309 11.52 9.64 -28.70
C ALA A 309 12.21 9.93 -27.36
N ALA A 310 11.46 9.97 -26.25
CA ALA A 310 11.99 10.27 -24.90
C ALA A 310 13.13 9.33 -24.47
N GLY A 311 13.14 8.09 -24.93
CA GLY A 311 14.22 7.12 -24.70
C GLY A 311 15.62 7.60 -25.12
N MET A 312 15.74 8.49 -26.11
CA MET A 312 17.05 9.08 -26.48
C MET A 312 17.65 9.88 -25.32
N ILE A 313 16.81 10.62 -24.59
CA ILE A 313 17.22 11.40 -23.42
C ILE A 313 17.54 10.50 -22.22
N VAL A 314 16.76 9.42 -22.04
CA VAL A 314 17.00 8.44 -20.97
C VAL A 314 18.34 7.73 -21.19
N ASN A 315 18.61 7.24 -22.41
CA ASN A 315 19.89 6.59 -22.74
C ASN A 315 21.08 7.56 -22.56
N ALA A 316 20.98 8.78 -23.09
CA ALA A 316 22.03 9.81 -22.93
C ALA A 316 22.29 10.20 -21.45
N LEU A 317 21.28 10.08 -20.58
CA LEU A 317 21.45 10.25 -19.12
C LEU A 317 22.02 9.01 -18.42
N ILE A 318 21.88 7.81 -18.98
CA ILE A 318 22.46 6.56 -18.43
C ILE A 318 23.95 6.47 -18.76
N GLU A 319 24.34 6.63 -20.04
CA GLU A 319 25.73 6.55 -20.49
C GLU A 319 26.67 7.52 -19.73
N ARG A 320 26.15 8.69 -19.36
CA ARG A 320 26.83 9.72 -18.55
C ARG A 320 26.96 9.39 -17.06
N GLN A 321 26.25 8.40 -16.55
CA GLN A 321 26.42 7.89 -15.20
C GLN A 321 27.54 6.85 -15.14
N ASP A 322 27.59 5.96 -16.12
CA ASP A 322 28.60 4.89 -16.21
C ASP A 322 30.01 5.44 -16.42
N TRP A 323 30.17 6.41 -17.33
CA TRP A 323 31.44 7.14 -17.52
C TRP A 323 31.88 7.92 -16.26
N GLY A 324 30.92 8.32 -15.41
CA GLY A 324 31.21 9.01 -14.15
C GLY A 324 31.68 8.09 -13.02
N SER A 325 31.48 6.78 -13.15
CA SER A 325 31.64 5.81 -12.06
C SER A 325 32.92 4.96 -12.18
N SER A 326 33.60 5.01 -13.33
CA SER A 326 34.70 4.11 -13.70
C SER A 326 36.05 4.43 -13.01
N SER A 327 36.11 5.41 -12.10
CA SER A 327 37.37 6.03 -11.63
C SER A 327 37.77 5.74 -10.18
N PHE A 328 36.91 5.18 -9.33
CA PHE A 328 37.29 4.69 -7.99
C PHE A 328 36.45 3.49 -7.54
N SER A 329 37.12 2.49 -6.96
CA SER A 329 36.50 1.30 -6.36
C SER A 329 35.58 1.67 -5.19
N GLY A 330 34.30 1.28 -5.26
CA GLY A 330 33.30 1.59 -4.24
C GLY A 330 32.39 2.78 -4.54
N SER A 331 32.30 3.21 -5.80
CA SER A 331 31.43 4.30 -6.23
C SER A 331 29.96 4.06 -5.85
N THR A 332 29.38 4.96 -5.06
CA THR A 332 27.93 5.07 -4.92
C THR A 332 27.32 5.37 -6.28
N LEU A 333 26.37 4.53 -6.73
CA LEU A 333 25.57 4.80 -7.92
C LEU A 333 24.98 6.21 -7.80
N LYS A 334 25.20 7.04 -8.83
CA LYS A 334 24.59 8.38 -8.92
C LYS A 334 23.08 8.23 -8.68
N ASP A 335 22.57 8.89 -7.64
CA ASP A 335 21.13 8.85 -7.34
C ASP A 335 20.33 9.73 -8.31
N CYS A 336 20.26 9.26 -9.54
CA CYS A 336 19.44 9.76 -10.62
C CYS A 336 18.31 8.76 -10.87
N ILE A 337 17.12 9.26 -11.13
CA ILE A 337 15.93 8.49 -11.49
C ILE A 337 15.37 9.10 -12.77
N LEU A 338 15.02 8.28 -13.76
CA LEU A 338 14.53 8.73 -15.06
C LEU A 338 13.18 8.09 -15.35
N LEU A 339 12.24 8.87 -15.88
CA LEU A 339 10.93 8.44 -16.38
C LEU A 339 10.73 9.11 -17.75
N GLY A 340 10.68 8.32 -18.82
CA GLY A 340 10.46 8.81 -20.19
C GLY A 340 9.20 8.21 -20.80
N ALA A 341 8.45 9.04 -21.53
CA ALA A 341 7.13 8.66 -22.03
C ALA A 341 7.11 7.51 -23.05
N CYS A 342 8.18 7.32 -23.80
CA CYS A 342 8.25 6.35 -24.90
C CYS A 342 9.71 5.97 -25.23
N GLU A 343 9.89 4.87 -25.96
CA GLU A 343 11.20 4.46 -26.47
C GLU A 343 11.78 5.44 -27.50
N SER A 344 13.10 5.35 -27.72
CA SER A 344 13.87 6.20 -28.65
C SER A 344 13.38 6.19 -30.10
N HIS A 345 12.59 5.18 -30.50
CA HIS A 345 12.10 5.00 -31.87
C HIS A 345 10.60 5.31 -32.03
N GLU A 346 9.89 5.51 -30.93
CA GLU A 346 8.43 5.65 -30.90
C GLU A 346 7.97 7.12 -31.06
N SER A 347 6.65 7.34 -31.05
CA SER A 347 6.04 8.66 -30.97
C SER A 347 4.74 8.58 -30.19
N LEU A 348 4.38 9.67 -29.50
CA LEU A 348 3.26 9.68 -28.56
C LEU A 348 1.90 9.43 -29.24
N PRO A 349 0.92 8.82 -28.54
CA PRO A 349 -0.40 8.55 -29.10
C PRO A 349 -1.11 9.82 -29.60
N GLN A 350 -1.50 9.83 -30.87
CA GLN A 350 -2.24 10.97 -31.45
C GLN A 350 -3.77 10.80 -31.43
N SER A 351 -4.30 9.63 -31.05
CA SER A 351 -5.74 9.37 -31.09
C SER A 351 -6.52 10.32 -30.17
N ALA A 352 -7.62 10.89 -30.68
CA ALA A 352 -8.39 11.92 -29.98
C ALA A 352 -9.20 11.40 -28.77
N GLU A 353 -9.15 10.10 -28.46
CA GLU A 353 -9.63 9.54 -27.18
C GLU A 353 -8.69 9.87 -26.00
N PHE A 354 -7.44 10.24 -26.29
CA PHE A 354 -6.42 10.60 -25.31
C PHE A 354 -6.21 12.13 -25.21
N PRO A 355 -5.73 12.65 -24.07
CA PRO A 355 -5.01 13.92 -24.05
C PRO A 355 -3.69 13.80 -24.83
N ALA A 356 -3.04 14.93 -25.13
CA ALA A 356 -1.70 14.93 -25.69
C ALA A 356 -0.67 14.54 -24.62
N ASP A 357 -0.86 14.99 -23.37
CA ASP A 357 -0.01 14.66 -22.22
C ASP A 357 -0.39 13.34 -21.55
N VAL A 358 -0.46 12.24 -22.32
CA VAL A 358 -0.86 10.92 -21.80
C VAL A 358 0.03 10.48 -20.64
N PHE A 359 1.35 10.62 -20.78
CA PHE A 359 2.31 10.18 -19.78
C PHE A 359 2.21 11.04 -18.52
N THR A 360 2.25 12.38 -18.66
CA THR A 360 2.02 13.30 -17.54
C THR A 360 0.70 13.05 -16.85
N SER A 361 -0.41 12.95 -17.58
CA SER A 361 -1.73 12.73 -17.00
C SER A 361 -1.88 11.36 -16.32
N CYS A 362 -1.16 10.32 -16.76
CA CYS A 362 -1.01 9.08 -15.98
C CYS A 362 -0.24 9.34 -14.68
N LEU A 363 0.94 9.94 -14.77
CA LEU A 363 1.86 10.18 -13.64
C LEU A 363 1.30 11.12 -12.56
N THR A 364 0.48 12.10 -12.93
CA THR A 364 0.00 13.16 -12.01
C THR A 364 -1.48 13.03 -11.67
N THR A 365 -2.30 12.41 -12.51
CA THR A 365 -3.77 12.28 -12.36
C THR A 365 -4.31 10.88 -12.67
N PRO A 366 -3.70 9.81 -12.11
CA PRO A 366 -3.91 8.42 -12.50
C PRO A 366 -5.38 8.01 -12.54
N ILE A 367 -6.15 8.30 -11.49
CA ILE A 367 -7.56 7.88 -11.38
C ILE A 367 -8.43 8.45 -12.52
N LYS A 368 -8.23 9.72 -12.87
CA LYS A 368 -8.97 10.38 -13.95
C LYS A 368 -8.62 9.82 -15.32
N MET A 369 -7.34 9.52 -15.54
CA MET A 369 -6.87 8.90 -16.76
C MET A 369 -7.36 7.44 -16.88
N ALA A 370 -7.16 6.64 -15.84
CA ALA A 370 -7.55 5.23 -15.78
C ALA A 370 -9.05 5.04 -16.05
N LEU A 371 -9.92 5.85 -15.43
CA LEU A 371 -11.37 5.76 -15.67
C LEU A 371 -11.76 6.21 -17.08
N LYS A 372 -11.14 7.24 -17.65
CA LYS A 372 -11.46 7.67 -19.03
C LYS A 372 -11.00 6.65 -20.08
N TRP A 373 -9.84 6.04 -19.88
CA TRP A 373 -9.32 4.94 -20.69
C TRP A 373 -10.12 3.64 -20.52
N PHE A 374 -10.55 3.31 -19.30
CA PHE A 374 -11.41 2.15 -19.05
C PHE A 374 -12.76 2.32 -19.72
N CYS A 375 -13.44 3.46 -19.53
CA CYS A 375 -14.71 3.75 -20.21
C CYS A 375 -14.59 3.72 -21.74
N SER A 376 -13.48 4.12 -22.34
CA SER A 376 -13.33 4.03 -23.81
C SER A 376 -13.10 2.59 -24.30
N ARG A 377 -12.75 1.63 -23.43
CA ARG A 377 -12.40 0.25 -23.82
C ARG A 377 -13.36 -0.82 -23.30
N SER A 378 -14.12 -0.55 -22.25
CA SER A 378 -15.11 -1.47 -21.67
C SER A 378 -16.49 -1.34 -22.34
N LEU A 379 -17.41 -2.23 -21.94
CA LEU A 379 -18.81 -2.21 -22.40
C LEU A 379 -19.58 -0.93 -21.99
N LEU A 380 -19.01 -0.13 -21.09
CA LEU A 380 -19.62 1.10 -20.57
C LEU A 380 -19.48 2.31 -21.52
N ARG A 381 -18.74 2.17 -22.64
CA ARG A 381 -18.44 3.25 -23.61
C ARG A 381 -19.66 4.09 -24.03
N ASP A 382 -20.76 3.42 -24.37
CA ASP A 382 -21.98 4.08 -24.84
C ASP A 382 -23.00 4.37 -23.72
N THR A 383 -22.73 3.89 -22.50
CA THR A 383 -23.59 4.04 -21.32
C THR A 383 -23.16 5.22 -20.43
N ILE A 384 -21.85 5.42 -20.25
CA ILE A 384 -21.30 6.37 -19.27
C ILE A 384 -20.59 7.51 -19.97
N ASN A 385 -21.18 8.70 -19.89
CA ASN A 385 -20.60 9.93 -20.43
C ASN A 385 -19.32 10.31 -19.64
N HIS A 386 -18.20 10.55 -20.34
CA HIS A 386 -16.92 10.92 -19.74
C HIS A 386 -16.96 12.17 -18.82
N SER A 387 -17.97 13.05 -18.96
CA SER A 387 -18.17 14.19 -18.06
C SER A 387 -18.66 13.81 -16.65
N LEU A 388 -19.20 12.61 -16.45
CA LEU A 388 -19.52 12.08 -15.12
C LEU A 388 -18.24 11.79 -14.33
N ILE A 389 -17.17 11.35 -15.02
CA ILE A 389 -15.85 11.09 -14.41
C ILE A 389 -15.22 12.39 -13.87
N ASP A 390 -15.51 13.54 -14.49
CA ASP A 390 -15.12 14.86 -13.98
C ASP A 390 -15.96 15.34 -12.78
N ARG A 391 -17.02 14.62 -12.41
CA ARG A 391 -17.97 14.93 -11.33
C ARG A 391 -17.98 13.94 -10.17
N ILE A 392 -17.08 12.95 -10.14
CA ILE A 392 -17.08 11.88 -9.11
C ILE A 392 -17.07 12.49 -7.69
N PRO A 393 -18.03 12.14 -6.83
CA PRO A 393 -18.14 12.72 -5.49
C PRO A 393 -16.97 12.32 -4.59
N GLY A 394 -16.52 13.28 -3.78
CA GLY A 394 -15.56 13.02 -2.69
C GLY A 394 -14.24 13.77 -2.79
N ARG A 395 -13.23 13.22 -2.12
CA ARG A 395 -11.85 13.73 -2.09
C ARG A 395 -10.87 12.56 -2.06
N GLN A 396 -9.78 12.64 -2.82
CA GLN A 396 -8.77 11.57 -2.95
C GLN A 396 -8.16 11.09 -1.61
N ASN A 397 -8.20 11.93 -0.57
CA ASN A 397 -7.70 11.64 0.78
C ASN A 397 -8.77 11.07 1.73
N ASP A 398 -10.05 11.14 1.37
CA ASP A 398 -11.17 10.67 2.19
C ASP A 398 -11.70 9.32 1.69
N ARG A 399 -11.17 8.26 2.29
CA ARG A 399 -11.50 6.85 2.00
C ARG A 399 -12.98 6.49 2.21
N LYS A 400 -13.80 7.35 2.83
CA LYS A 400 -15.26 7.14 2.95
C LYS A 400 -16.04 7.66 1.74
N THR A 401 -15.37 8.28 0.78
CA THR A 401 -15.98 8.83 -0.43
C THR A 401 -15.53 8.05 -1.67
N LEU A 402 -16.40 7.91 -2.67
CA LEU A 402 -16.14 7.13 -3.88
C LEU A 402 -14.78 7.44 -4.54
N LEU A 403 -14.45 8.73 -4.70
CA LEU A 403 -13.15 9.16 -5.24
C LEU A 403 -11.95 8.77 -4.36
N GLY A 404 -12.11 8.78 -3.04
CA GLY A 404 -11.05 8.46 -2.09
C GLY A 404 -10.87 6.96 -1.84
N GLU A 405 -11.94 6.18 -1.89
CA GLU A 405 -11.86 4.71 -1.90
C GLU A 405 -11.16 4.23 -3.17
N LEU A 406 -11.61 4.67 -4.35
CA LEU A 406 -11.00 4.27 -5.62
C LEU A 406 -9.52 4.66 -5.71
N ASN A 407 -9.15 5.85 -5.22
CA ASN A 407 -7.75 6.29 -5.13
C ASN A 407 -6.91 5.40 -4.17
N TRP A 408 -7.54 4.86 -3.12
CA TRP A 408 -6.91 3.97 -2.17
C TRP A 408 -6.80 2.51 -2.68
N ILE A 409 -7.80 2.01 -3.42
CA ILE A 409 -7.74 0.73 -4.14
C ILE A 409 -6.64 0.79 -5.21
N PHE A 410 -6.58 1.85 -6.02
CA PHE A 410 -5.50 2.07 -6.99
C PHE A 410 -4.11 2.03 -6.32
N THR A 411 -3.99 2.68 -5.16
CA THR A 411 -2.75 2.68 -4.36
C THR A 411 -2.42 1.28 -3.84
N ALA A 412 -3.41 0.47 -3.45
CA ALA A 412 -3.21 -0.91 -3.03
C ALA A 412 -2.75 -1.80 -4.20
N VAL A 413 -3.46 -1.76 -5.33
CA VAL A 413 -3.15 -2.54 -6.55
C VAL A 413 -1.74 -2.23 -7.06
N THR A 414 -1.41 -0.96 -7.31
CA THR A 414 -0.09 -0.57 -7.85
C THR A 414 1.07 -0.87 -6.90
N ASN A 415 0.88 -0.69 -5.59
CA ASN A 415 1.87 -1.07 -4.57
C ASN A 415 2.04 -2.60 -4.47
N THR A 416 1.01 -3.38 -4.82
CA THR A 416 1.04 -4.85 -4.81
C THR A 416 1.74 -5.40 -6.05
N ILE A 417 1.42 -4.87 -7.24
CA ILE A 417 2.11 -5.21 -8.49
C ILE A 417 3.61 -4.91 -8.36
N ALA A 418 3.96 -3.73 -7.86
CA ALA A 418 5.35 -3.34 -7.64
C ALA A 418 6.10 -4.28 -6.68
N TRP A 419 5.44 -4.77 -5.62
CA TRP A 419 6.09 -5.65 -4.65
C TRP A 419 6.29 -7.08 -5.18
N ASN A 420 5.34 -7.60 -5.96
CA ASN A 420 5.43 -8.94 -6.54
C ASN A 420 6.40 -9.03 -7.75
N VAL A 421 6.61 -7.92 -8.47
CA VAL A 421 7.45 -7.88 -9.69
C VAL A 421 8.87 -7.38 -9.43
N LEU A 422 9.10 -6.48 -8.48
CA LEU A 422 10.41 -5.82 -8.30
C LEU A 422 11.30 -6.53 -7.26
N PRO A 423 12.63 -6.62 -7.50
CA PRO A 423 13.58 -7.01 -6.46
C PRO A 423 13.47 -6.11 -5.21
N HIS A 424 13.64 -6.69 -4.02
CA HIS A 424 13.45 -6.02 -2.73
C HIS A 424 14.14 -4.65 -2.65
N ASP A 425 15.44 -4.55 -2.97
CA ASP A 425 16.21 -3.31 -2.86
C ASP A 425 15.66 -2.20 -3.79
N LEU A 426 15.19 -2.59 -4.98
CA LEU A 426 14.57 -1.68 -5.94
C LEU A 426 13.19 -1.21 -5.46
N PHE A 427 12.40 -2.11 -4.87
CA PHE A 427 11.14 -1.77 -4.23
C PHE A 427 11.32 -0.78 -3.07
N GLN A 428 12.33 -0.98 -2.19
CA GLN A 428 12.62 0.00 -1.13
C GLN A 428 12.98 1.37 -1.70
N ARG A 429 13.93 1.42 -2.63
CA ARG A 429 14.41 2.68 -3.24
C ARG A 429 13.29 3.45 -3.91
N LEU A 430 12.43 2.78 -4.68
CA LEU A 430 11.42 3.46 -5.50
C LEU A 430 10.07 3.65 -4.79
N PHE A 431 9.62 2.69 -3.98
CA PHE A 431 8.27 2.68 -3.37
C PHE A 431 8.24 3.02 -1.87
N ARG A 432 9.39 3.19 -1.19
CA ARG A 432 9.45 3.53 0.24
C ARG A 432 10.35 4.73 0.60
N GLN A 433 11.41 5.02 -0.16
CA GLN A 433 12.41 6.03 0.24
C GLN A 433 11.94 7.50 0.16
N ASP A 434 11.18 7.89 -0.88
CA ASP A 434 10.62 9.24 -1.08
C ASP A 434 9.15 9.14 -1.52
N LEU A 435 8.26 9.88 -0.84
CA LEU A 435 6.81 9.86 -1.08
C LEU A 435 6.42 10.29 -2.50
N LEU A 436 7.16 11.22 -3.12
CA LEU A 436 6.86 11.67 -4.48
C LEU A 436 7.33 10.66 -5.52
N VAL A 437 8.54 10.10 -5.33
CA VAL A 437 9.08 9.02 -6.18
C VAL A 437 8.16 7.80 -6.14
N ALA A 438 7.73 7.38 -4.94
CA ALA A 438 6.80 6.27 -4.76
C ALA A 438 5.43 6.53 -5.40
N SER A 439 4.98 7.78 -5.47
CA SER A 439 3.74 8.15 -6.17
C SER A 439 3.93 8.10 -7.68
N LEU A 440 5.01 8.67 -8.20
CA LEU A 440 5.32 8.63 -9.62
C LEU A 440 5.51 7.20 -10.14
N PHE A 441 6.18 6.32 -9.39
CA PHE A 441 6.35 4.92 -9.81
C PHE A 441 5.07 4.08 -9.71
N ARG A 442 4.20 4.27 -8.71
CA ARG A 442 2.84 3.69 -8.73
C ARG A 442 2.08 4.11 -9.99
N ASN A 443 2.15 5.39 -10.31
CA ASN A 443 1.43 5.98 -11.43
C ASN A 443 2.09 5.64 -12.79
N PHE A 444 3.38 5.30 -12.80
CA PHE A 444 4.11 4.81 -13.98
C PHE A 444 3.66 3.41 -14.39
N LEU A 445 3.26 2.54 -13.46
CA LEU A 445 2.69 1.22 -13.82
C LEU A 445 1.38 1.36 -14.61
N LEU A 446 0.57 2.38 -14.27
CA LEU A 446 -0.60 2.75 -15.06
C LEU A 446 -0.21 3.36 -16.42
N ALA A 447 0.85 4.17 -16.47
CA ALA A 447 1.37 4.72 -17.73
C ALA A 447 1.81 3.59 -18.68
N GLU A 448 2.55 2.59 -18.18
CA GLU A 448 2.91 1.37 -18.93
C GLU A 448 1.64 0.71 -19.49
N ARG A 449 0.66 0.40 -18.63
CA ARG A 449 -0.58 -0.27 -19.06
C ARG A 449 -1.37 0.50 -20.12
N ILE A 450 -1.52 1.81 -19.95
CA ILE A 450 -2.29 2.66 -20.86
C ILE A 450 -1.55 2.89 -22.17
N MET A 451 -0.25 3.20 -22.12
CA MET A 451 0.50 3.58 -23.31
C MET A 451 0.86 2.37 -24.18
N CYS A 452 1.20 1.21 -23.58
CA CYS A 452 1.39 -0.04 -24.35
C CYS A 452 0.12 -0.41 -25.13
N SER A 453 -1.07 -0.08 -24.60
CA SER A 453 -2.35 -0.28 -25.28
C SER A 453 -2.59 0.62 -26.50
N ALA A 454 -1.68 1.57 -26.76
CA ALA A 454 -1.64 2.51 -27.87
C ALA A 454 -0.30 2.44 -28.65
N ASN A 455 0.43 1.32 -28.56
CA ASN A 455 1.74 1.08 -29.21
C ASN A 455 2.82 2.10 -28.82
N CYS A 456 2.96 2.37 -27.52
CA CYS A 456 3.91 3.33 -26.97
C CYS A 456 4.42 2.83 -25.61
N SER A 457 5.73 2.76 -25.40
CA SER A 457 6.36 1.94 -24.37
C SER A 457 7.16 2.82 -23.39
N PRO A 458 6.60 3.21 -22.22
CA PRO A 458 7.28 4.09 -21.28
C PRO A 458 8.55 3.46 -20.70
N VAL A 459 9.62 4.24 -20.64
CA VAL A 459 10.95 3.82 -20.20
C VAL A 459 11.30 4.40 -18.83
N SER A 460 12.11 3.67 -18.06
CA SER A 460 12.51 4.09 -16.71
C SER A 460 13.96 3.74 -16.37
N TYR A 461 14.56 4.52 -15.48
CA TYR A 461 15.84 4.20 -14.83
C TYR A 461 15.72 4.40 -13.31
N PRO A 462 16.03 3.40 -12.47
CA PRO A 462 16.36 2.02 -12.86
C PRO A 462 15.20 1.34 -13.61
N MET A 463 15.54 0.46 -14.55
CA MET A 463 14.56 -0.22 -15.40
C MET A 463 13.70 -1.18 -14.58
N LEU A 464 12.38 -1.15 -14.81
CA LEU A 464 11.44 -2.12 -14.24
C LEU A 464 11.21 -3.30 -15.20
N PRO A 465 10.92 -4.51 -14.71
CA PRO A 465 10.26 -5.55 -15.51
C PRO A 465 8.83 -5.12 -15.87
N SER A 466 8.30 -5.67 -16.97
CA SER A 466 6.93 -5.42 -17.47
C SER A 466 5.85 -5.72 -16.42
N THR A 467 4.91 -4.79 -16.20
CA THR A 467 3.80 -4.90 -15.24
C THR A 467 2.40 -4.79 -15.85
N HIS A 468 2.26 -4.40 -17.12
CA HIS A 468 0.96 -4.08 -17.74
C HIS A 468 -0.04 -5.26 -17.84
N GLN A 469 0.43 -6.51 -17.78
CA GLN A 469 -0.37 -7.75 -17.81
C GLN A 469 -0.52 -8.45 -16.44
N HIS A 470 -0.13 -7.80 -15.34
CA HIS A 470 -0.25 -8.39 -14.00
C HIS A 470 -1.71 -8.54 -13.57
N HIS A 471 -2.18 -9.76 -13.23
CA HIS A 471 -3.57 -10.10 -12.86
C HIS A 471 -4.25 -9.16 -11.82
N MET A 472 -3.49 -8.57 -10.89
CA MET A 472 -4.02 -7.52 -9.99
C MET A 472 -4.65 -6.31 -10.71
N TRP A 473 -4.36 -6.10 -12.00
CA TRP A 473 -5.07 -5.13 -12.83
C TRP A 473 -6.53 -5.51 -13.11
N ASP A 474 -6.85 -6.81 -13.14
CA ASP A 474 -8.23 -7.29 -13.34
C ASP A 474 -9.10 -6.95 -12.13
N ALA A 475 -8.51 -7.03 -10.92
CA ALA A 475 -9.14 -6.56 -9.67
C ALA A 475 -9.31 -5.02 -9.62
N TRP A 476 -8.41 -4.27 -10.26
CA TRP A 476 -8.61 -2.82 -10.46
C TRP A 476 -9.74 -2.53 -11.45
N ASP A 477 -9.79 -3.24 -12.58
CA ASP A 477 -10.82 -3.04 -13.61
C ASP A 477 -12.22 -3.38 -13.07
N MET A 478 -12.35 -4.45 -12.28
CA MET A 478 -13.60 -4.78 -11.58
C MET A 478 -14.00 -3.68 -10.57
N ALA A 479 -13.07 -3.16 -9.77
CA ALA A 479 -13.34 -2.06 -8.85
C ALA A 479 -13.71 -0.76 -9.58
N ALA A 480 -13.11 -0.49 -10.74
CA ALA A 480 -13.45 0.63 -11.60
C ALA A 480 -14.86 0.48 -12.21
N GLU A 481 -15.25 -0.72 -12.66
CA GLU A 481 -16.59 -1.02 -13.16
C GLU A 481 -17.67 -0.86 -12.07
N ILE A 482 -17.43 -1.38 -10.87
CA ILE A 482 -18.32 -1.20 -9.69
C ILE A 482 -18.44 0.28 -9.30
N CYS A 483 -17.35 1.05 -9.37
CA CYS A 483 -17.36 2.49 -9.13
C CYS A 483 -18.16 3.26 -10.20
N LEU A 484 -18.00 2.89 -11.47
CA LEU A 484 -18.60 3.60 -12.60
C LEU A 484 -20.09 3.29 -12.75
N THR A 485 -20.51 2.06 -12.50
CA THR A 485 -21.93 1.66 -12.55
C THR A 485 -22.78 2.28 -11.44
N GLN A 486 -22.20 2.57 -10.26
CA GLN A 486 -22.86 3.34 -9.19
C GLN A 486 -22.92 4.86 -9.48
N LEU A 487 -22.08 5.38 -10.37
CA LEU A 487 -21.89 6.82 -10.52
C LEU A 487 -23.13 7.62 -11.00
N PRO A 488 -24.01 7.10 -11.89
CA PRO A 488 -25.22 7.82 -12.29
C PRO A 488 -26.20 8.05 -11.14
N SER A 489 -26.58 6.99 -10.39
CA SER A 489 -27.55 7.11 -9.29
C SER A 489 -27.05 8.04 -8.18
N LEU A 490 -25.76 7.96 -7.83
CA LEU A 490 -25.10 8.85 -6.87
C LEU A 490 -25.01 10.32 -7.32
N LEU A 491 -25.29 10.63 -8.59
CA LEU A 491 -25.31 12.00 -9.13
C LEU A 491 -26.73 12.50 -9.43
N ASP A 492 -27.71 11.61 -9.58
CA ASP A 492 -29.12 11.92 -9.83
C ASP A 492 -29.94 12.05 -8.52
N ASP A 493 -29.65 11.24 -7.49
CA ASP A 493 -30.25 11.34 -6.16
C ASP A 493 -29.19 11.49 -5.04
N PRO A 494 -29.11 12.64 -4.34
CA PRO A 494 -28.17 12.87 -3.25
C PRO A 494 -28.49 12.08 -1.97
N ASN A 495 -29.62 11.36 -1.91
CA ASN A 495 -29.97 10.47 -0.79
C ASN A 495 -29.50 9.02 -1.02
N THR A 496 -29.02 8.67 -2.21
CA THR A 496 -28.51 7.33 -2.50
C THR A 496 -27.19 7.08 -1.77
N GLU A 497 -27.15 6.08 -0.89
CA GLU A 497 -25.94 5.75 -0.13
C GLU A 497 -24.91 4.99 -0.99
N PHE A 498 -23.69 5.54 -1.06
CA PHE A 498 -22.53 4.91 -1.69
C PHE A 498 -22.22 3.54 -1.06
N GLN A 499 -22.14 2.49 -1.89
CA GLN A 499 -21.80 1.15 -1.46
C GLN A 499 -20.28 0.90 -1.62
N PRO A 500 -19.54 0.65 -0.52
CA PRO A 500 -18.09 0.37 -0.56
C PRO A 500 -17.74 -0.84 -1.44
N SER A 501 -16.59 -0.78 -2.10
CA SER A 501 -16.09 -1.88 -2.93
C SER A 501 -15.77 -3.14 -2.10
N PRO A 502 -16.13 -4.35 -2.57
CA PRO A 502 -15.78 -5.60 -1.88
C PRO A 502 -14.28 -5.92 -1.90
N PHE A 503 -13.48 -5.21 -2.72
CA PHE A 503 -12.05 -5.43 -2.96
C PHE A 503 -11.25 -5.78 -1.69
N PHE A 504 -11.34 -4.98 -0.62
CA PHE A 504 -10.56 -5.25 0.60
C PHE A 504 -11.05 -6.49 1.37
N THR A 505 -12.33 -6.84 1.28
CA THR A 505 -12.87 -8.07 1.88
C THR A 505 -12.37 -9.30 1.14
N GLU A 506 -12.42 -9.27 -0.20
CA GLU A 506 -11.95 -10.34 -1.10
C GLU A 506 -10.45 -10.59 -0.95
N GLN A 507 -9.63 -9.54 -1.01
CA GLN A 507 -8.18 -9.66 -0.92
C GLN A 507 -7.71 -10.10 0.48
N LEU A 508 -8.45 -9.78 1.55
CA LEU A 508 -8.20 -10.35 2.88
C LEU A 508 -8.61 -11.83 2.97
N THR A 509 -9.63 -12.28 2.24
CA THR A 509 -10.00 -13.70 2.16
C THR A 509 -8.96 -14.51 1.37
N ALA A 510 -8.47 -14.00 0.24
CA ALA A 510 -7.38 -14.65 -0.50
C ALA A 510 -6.09 -14.77 0.33
N PHE A 511 -5.79 -13.77 1.17
CA PHE A 511 -4.68 -13.84 2.13
C PHE A 511 -4.93 -14.87 3.24
N GLU A 512 -6.17 -15.02 3.70
CA GLU A 512 -6.57 -16.02 4.71
C GLU A 512 -6.46 -17.45 4.15
N GLU A 513 -6.93 -17.70 2.92
CA GLU A 513 -6.74 -18.97 2.20
C GLU A 513 -5.27 -19.31 1.95
N TRP A 514 -4.42 -18.30 1.69
CA TRP A 514 -2.97 -18.47 1.59
C TRP A 514 -2.37 -18.90 2.93
N LEU A 515 -2.79 -18.30 4.06
CA LEU A 515 -2.27 -18.66 5.40
C LEU A 515 -2.56 -20.10 5.78
N ASP A 516 -3.74 -20.63 5.43
CA ASP A 516 -4.14 -22.00 5.74
C ASP A 516 -3.28 -23.07 5.01
N HIS A 517 -2.57 -22.66 3.94
CA HIS A 517 -1.76 -23.54 3.11
C HIS A 517 -0.31 -23.05 2.93
N GLY A 518 0.08 -21.96 3.57
CA GLY A 518 1.34 -21.24 3.34
C GLY A 518 2.55 -21.89 4.00
N SER A 519 3.75 -21.58 3.51
CA SER A 519 5.01 -21.94 4.18
C SER A 519 6.18 -21.12 3.63
N GLU A 520 7.29 -21.07 4.36
CA GLU A 520 8.54 -20.38 3.95
C GLU A 520 9.05 -20.83 2.58
N HIS A 521 8.84 -22.10 2.22
CA HIS A 521 9.31 -22.68 0.95
C HIS A 521 8.38 -22.38 -0.24
N LYS A 522 7.25 -21.70 -0.04
CA LYS A 522 6.33 -21.26 -1.10
C LYS A 522 6.63 -19.81 -1.51
N LYS A 523 6.06 -19.38 -2.64
CA LYS A 523 6.06 -17.96 -3.00
C LYS A 523 5.38 -17.15 -1.88
N PRO A 524 5.94 -15.99 -1.50
CA PRO A 524 5.31 -15.07 -0.55
C PRO A 524 3.84 -14.72 -0.90
N PRO A 525 3.00 -14.39 0.11
CA PRO A 525 1.61 -14.02 -0.13
C PRO A 525 1.50 -12.69 -0.87
N GLU A 526 0.95 -12.75 -2.09
CA GLU A 526 0.83 -11.61 -3.01
C GLU A 526 0.07 -10.43 -2.39
N GLN A 527 -0.90 -10.72 -1.51
CA GLN A 527 -1.80 -9.76 -0.87
C GLN A 527 -1.20 -9.03 0.34
N LEU A 528 0.02 -9.38 0.81
CA LEU A 528 0.64 -8.74 1.99
C LEU A 528 0.73 -7.20 1.90
N PRO A 529 1.00 -6.57 0.73
CA PRO A 529 0.94 -5.12 0.59
C PRO A 529 -0.48 -4.53 0.64
N ILE A 530 -1.51 -5.36 0.42
CA ILE A 530 -2.93 -5.01 0.57
C ILE A 530 -3.36 -5.13 2.03
N VAL A 531 -2.88 -6.13 2.78
CA VAL A 531 -3.07 -6.24 4.24
C VAL A 531 -2.58 -4.95 4.93
N LEU A 532 -1.39 -4.48 4.58
CA LEU A 532 -0.84 -3.20 5.05
C LEU A 532 -1.77 -2.01 4.74
N GLN A 533 -2.39 -1.97 3.55
CA GLN A 533 -3.38 -0.94 3.25
C GLN A 533 -4.65 -1.10 4.08
N GLY A 534 -5.15 -2.34 4.28
CA GLY A 534 -6.33 -2.67 5.07
C GLY A 534 -6.26 -2.16 6.51
N LEU A 535 -5.07 -2.16 7.13
CA LEU A 535 -4.83 -1.57 8.47
C LEU A 535 -5.30 -0.11 8.59
N HIS A 536 -5.32 0.64 7.49
CA HIS A 536 -5.80 2.02 7.50
C HIS A 536 -7.31 2.15 7.71
N SER A 537 -8.14 1.27 7.15
CA SER A 537 -9.60 1.40 7.26
C SER A 537 -10.12 0.87 8.59
N GLN A 538 -11.04 1.62 9.21
CA GLN A 538 -11.63 1.23 10.49
C GLN A 538 -12.43 -0.09 10.39
N CYS A 539 -13.13 -0.35 9.28
CA CYS A 539 -13.96 -1.56 9.13
C CYS A 539 -13.15 -2.85 8.93
N HIS A 540 -11.96 -2.78 8.34
CA HIS A 540 -11.14 -3.97 8.04
C HIS A 540 -9.95 -4.17 8.98
N ARG A 541 -9.57 -3.14 9.76
CA ARG A 541 -8.36 -3.16 10.60
C ARG A 541 -8.26 -4.35 11.54
N PHE A 542 -9.36 -4.76 12.19
CA PHE A 542 -9.31 -5.89 13.12
C PHE A 542 -8.96 -7.20 12.41
N ARG A 543 -9.70 -7.57 11.35
CA ARG A 543 -9.39 -8.73 10.51
C ARG A 543 -7.97 -8.65 9.92
N ALA A 544 -7.57 -7.49 9.41
CA ALA A 544 -6.23 -7.29 8.86
C ALA A 544 -5.10 -7.43 9.91
N LEU A 545 -5.32 -7.00 11.16
CA LEU A 545 -4.38 -7.22 12.27
C LEU A 545 -4.34 -8.69 12.71
N VAL A 546 -5.49 -9.38 12.77
CA VAL A 546 -5.55 -10.81 13.14
C VAL A 546 -4.83 -11.67 12.09
N LEU A 547 -5.10 -11.43 10.80
CA LEU A 547 -4.42 -12.12 9.71
C LEU A 547 -2.92 -11.78 9.65
N LEU A 548 -2.54 -10.52 9.91
CA LEU A 548 -1.13 -10.16 10.08
C LEU A 548 -0.49 -10.91 11.26
N GLY A 549 -1.19 -11.04 12.40
CA GLY A 549 -0.72 -11.83 13.53
C GLY A 549 -0.46 -13.29 13.12
N ARG A 550 -1.44 -13.95 12.51
CA ARG A 550 -1.30 -15.31 11.95
C ARG A 550 -0.10 -15.42 11.00
N PHE A 551 0.16 -14.42 10.15
CA PHE A 551 1.31 -14.40 9.25
C PHE A 551 2.65 -14.29 10.01
N LEU A 552 2.77 -13.36 10.96
CA LEU A 552 3.98 -13.16 11.77
C LEU A 552 4.27 -14.35 12.71
N ASP A 553 3.27 -15.18 13.00
CA ASP A 553 3.42 -16.40 13.78
C ASP A 553 4.18 -17.50 13.02
N MET A 554 4.14 -17.48 11.68
CA MET A 554 4.79 -18.47 10.80
C MET A 554 6.33 -18.44 10.82
N GLY A 555 6.95 -17.52 11.56
CA GLY A 555 8.38 -17.52 11.86
C GLY A 555 9.14 -16.25 11.44
N PRO A 556 10.46 -16.19 11.72
CA PRO A 556 11.29 -15.01 11.50
C PRO A 556 11.26 -14.46 10.07
N TRP A 557 11.20 -15.33 9.07
CA TRP A 557 11.11 -14.96 7.64
C TRP A 557 9.85 -14.14 7.32
N ALA A 558 8.71 -14.44 7.97
CA ALA A 558 7.46 -13.72 7.77
C ALA A 558 7.50 -12.34 8.44
N VAL A 559 8.19 -12.23 9.59
CA VAL A 559 8.42 -10.96 10.28
C VAL A 559 9.33 -10.05 9.44
N ASP A 560 10.45 -10.55 8.90
CA ASP A 560 11.31 -9.78 7.99
C ASP A 560 10.56 -9.34 6.73
N LEU A 561 9.73 -10.22 6.15
CA LEU A 561 8.93 -9.89 4.97
C LEU A 561 7.87 -8.82 5.24
N ALA A 562 7.18 -8.86 6.38
CA ALA A 562 6.19 -7.85 6.75
C ALA A 562 6.84 -6.49 7.05
N LEU A 563 7.98 -6.49 7.74
CA LEU A 563 8.80 -5.28 7.95
C LEU A 563 9.31 -4.73 6.61
N SER A 564 9.75 -5.61 5.70
CA SER A 564 10.14 -5.30 4.32
C SER A 564 9.01 -4.70 3.46
N VAL A 565 7.77 -5.14 3.62
CA VAL A 565 6.60 -4.50 2.98
C VAL A 565 6.36 -3.08 3.53
N GLY A 566 6.94 -2.75 4.70
CA GLY A 566 6.93 -1.44 5.32
C GLY A 566 5.89 -1.30 6.43
N ILE A 567 5.53 -2.38 7.11
CA ILE A 567 4.40 -2.39 8.06
C ILE A 567 4.67 -1.62 9.36
N PHE A 568 5.95 -1.51 9.74
CA PHE A 568 6.45 -0.94 10.99
C PHE A 568 5.81 0.42 11.41
N PRO A 569 5.88 1.50 10.60
CA PRO A 569 5.32 2.81 10.98
C PRO A 569 3.79 2.78 11.17
N TYR A 570 3.08 1.83 10.57
CA TYR A 570 1.63 1.69 10.73
C TYR A 570 1.28 1.02 12.06
N VAL A 571 1.95 -0.07 12.41
CA VAL A 571 1.75 -0.75 13.72
C VAL A 571 2.22 0.15 14.88
N LEU A 572 3.31 0.89 14.71
CA LEU A 572 3.77 1.91 15.68
C LEU A 572 2.71 3.00 15.91
N LYS A 573 2.14 3.54 14.84
CA LYS A 573 1.06 4.54 14.95
C LYS A 573 -0.22 3.97 15.57
N LEU A 574 -0.50 2.68 15.39
CA LEU A 574 -1.67 2.04 16.00
C LEU A 574 -1.60 1.93 17.53
N LEU A 575 -0.40 1.93 18.15
CA LEU A 575 -0.26 2.01 19.61
C LEU A 575 -0.83 3.29 20.24
N GLN A 576 -1.05 4.34 19.44
CA GLN A 576 -1.68 5.59 19.86
C GLN A 576 -3.22 5.50 19.89
N THR A 577 -3.80 4.35 19.52
CA THR A 577 -5.26 4.13 19.49
C THR A 577 -5.77 3.69 20.86
N SER A 578 -6.85 4.31 21.35
CA SER A 578 -7.47 3.96 22.63
C SER A 578 -8.26 2.65 22.64
N ALA A 579 -8.70 2.17 21.46
CA ALA A 579 -9.58 1.02 21.27
C ALA A 579 -9.07 -0.26 21.95
N MET A 580 -9.90 -0.81 22.85
CA MET A 580 -9.58 -2.00 23.64
C MET A 580 -9.32 -3.24 22.76
N GLU A 581 -10.20 -3.45 21.77
CA GLU A 581 -10.19 -4.60 20.84
C GLU A 581 -8.83 -4.82 20.15
N LEU A 582 -8.09 -3.73 19.87
CA LEU A 582 -6.84 -3.80 19.13
C LEU A 582 -5.64 -4.16 20.01
N ARG A 583 -5.74 -4.01 21.34
CA ARG A 583 -4.56 -4.08 22.22
C ARG A 583 -3.94 -5.48 22.26
N GLN A 584 -4.76 -6.52 22.40
CA GLN A 584 -4.28 -7.90 22.49
C GLN A 584 -3.49 -8.30 21.23
N ILE A 585 -4.03 -8.01 20.04
CA ILE A 585 -3.36 -8.33 18.77
C ILE A 585 -2.14 -7.43 18.50
N LEU A 586 -2.17 -6.16 18.94
CA LEU A 586 -0.99 -5.28 18.86
C LEU A 586 0.15 -5.75 19.78
N VAL A 587 -0.15 -6.25 20.99
CA VAL A 587 0.85 -6.85 21.89
C VAL A 587 1.51 -8.07 21.23
N PHE A 588 0.71 -8.96 20.64
CA PHE A 588 1.20 -10.14 19.91
C PHE A 588 2.11 -9.75 18.73
N ILE A 589 1.65 -8.82 17.88
CA ILE A 589 2.43 -8.33 16.72
C ILE A 589 3.76 -7.71 17.19
N TRP A 590 3.75 -6.91 18.26
CA TRP A 590 4.97 -6.28 18.77
C TRP A 590 5.94 -7.27 19.44
N ALA A 591 5.43 -8.33 20.08
CA ALA A 591 6.26 -9.42 20.56
C ALA A 591 6.97 -10.13 19.39
N LYS A 592 6.25 -10.44 18.29
CA LYS A 592 6.87 -11.03 17.09
C LYS A 592 7.91 -10.12 16.42
N ILE A 593 7.66 -8.81 16.35
CA ILE A 593 8.60 -7.82 15.79
C ILE A 593 9.88 -7.72 16.65
N LEU A 594 9.74 -7.57 17.97
CA LEU A 594 10.88 -7.41 18.88
C LEU A 594 11.69 -8.69 19.09
N ALA A 595 11.09 -9.86 18.89
CA ALA A 595 11.80 -11.14 18.86
C ALA A 595 12.74 -11.28 17.64
N LEU A 596 12.52 -10.52 16.55
CA LEU A 596 13.44 -10.45 15.40
C LEU A 596 14.39 -9.23 15.50
N ASP A 597 13.86 -8.03 15.72
CA ASP A 597 14.62 -6.78 15.61
C ASP A 597 14.47 -5.88 16.86
N LYS A 598 15.34 -6.13 17.85
CA LYS A 598 15.47 -5.34 19.07
C LYS A 598 15.71 -3.83 18.81
N SER A 599 16.25 -3.41 17.67
CA SER A 599 16.53 -1.98 17.40
C SER A 599 15.27 -1.09 17.48
N CYS A 600 14.09 -1.70 17.29
CA CYS A 600 12.79 -1.06 17.41
C CYS A 600 12.51 -0.45 18.80
N GLN A 601 13.26 -0.81 19.84
CA GLN A 601 13.21 -0.18 21.16
C GLN A 601 13.34 1.35 21.11
N VAL A 602 14.16 1.89 20.18
CA VAL A 602 14.43 3.33 20.06
C VAL A 602 13.18 4.08 19.58
N ASP A 603 12.49 3.52 18.58
CA ASP A 603 11.29 4.08 18.00
C ASP A 603 10.10 3.99 18.98
N LEU A 604 9.95 2.86 19.68
CA LEU A 604 8.92 2.64 20.72
C LEU A 604 9.03 3.59 21.91
N VAL A 605 10.24 3.95 22.33
CA VAL A 605 10.44 4.92 23.42
C VAL A 605 10.19 6.34 22.93
N LYS A 606 10.73 6.69 21.75
CA LYS A 606 10.60 8.01 21.13
C LYS A 606 9.14 8.42 20.88
N ASP A 607 8.31 7.51 20.37
CA ASP A 607 6.91 7.78 20.01
C ASP A 607 5.91 7.40 21.13
N GLY A 608 6.40 7.09 22.34
CA GLY A 608 5.58 6.85 23.54
C GLY A 608 4.91 5.47 23.65
N GLY A 609 5.22 4.54 22.73
CA GLY A 609 4.59 3.22 22.63
C GLY A 609 4.75 2.35 23.88
N HIS A 610 5.85 2.47 24.62
CA HIS A 610 6.09 1.79 25.90
C HIS A 610 4.93 1.95 26.90
N ILE A 611 4.32 3.15 26.98
CA ILE A 611 3.19 3.45 27.87
C ILE A 611 1.97 2.57 27.56
N CYS A 612 1.79 2.17 26.29
CA CYS A 612 0.68 1.31 25.87
C CYS A 612 0.81 -0.11 26.46
N PHE A 613 2.04 -0.66 26.47
CA PHE A 613 2.31 -1.99 27.02
C PHE A 613 2.25 -2.03 28.56
N ILE A 614 2.71 -0.97 29.25
CA ILE A 614 2.59 -0.88 30.72
C ILE A 614 1.11 -0.85 31.13
N LYS A 615 0.28 -0.06 30.42
CA LYS A 615 -1.17 0.00 30.64
C LYS A 615 -1.92 -1.28 30.23
N PHE A 616 -1.32 -2.13 29.41
CA PHE A 616 -1.86 -3.46 29.09
C PHE A 616 -1.49 -4.49 30.15
N LEU A 617 -0.25 -4.46 30.64
CA LEU A 617 0.22 -5.31 31.74
C LEU A 617 -0.66 -5.14 32.98
N ASP A 618 -0.88 -3.89 33.41
CA ASP A 618 -1.72 -3.53 34.56
C ASP A 618 -3.24 -3.74 34.34
N SER A 619 -3.68 -4.01 33.11
CA SER A 619 -5.12 -4.17 32.83
C SER A 619 -5.64 -5.51 33.36
N MET A 620 -6.75 -5.48 34.11
CA MET A 620 -7.33 -6.68 34.72
C MET A 620 -7.86 -7.69 33.69
N ASP A 621 -8.36 -7.20 32.55
CA ASP A 621 -8.99 -8.00 31.49
C ASP A 621 -8.00 -8.78 30.59
N ALA A 622 -6.69 -8.60 30.77
CA ALA A 622 -5.65 -9.28 29.98
C ALA A 622 -5.34 -10.69 30.53
N TYR A 623 -5.37 -11.69 29.65
CA TYR A 623 -4.97 -13.06 29.99
C TYR A 623 -3.48 -13.13 30.37
N PRO A 624 -3.05 -14.03 31.29
CA PRO A 624 -1.66 -14.08 31.75
C PRO A 624 -0.63 -14.30 30.63
N GLU A 625 -0.94 -15.14 29.63
CA GLU A 625 -0.11 -15.35 28.43
C GLU A 625 0.12 -14.03 27.65
N GLN A 626 -0.91 -13.17 27.57
CA GLN A 626 -0.83 -11.87 26.93
C GLN A 626 -0.07 -10.84 27.79
N ARG A 627 -0.19 -10.91 29.12
CA ARG A 627 0.65 -10.14 30.03
C ARG A 627 2.13 -10.56 29.92
N ALA A 628 2.42 -11.84 29.72
CA ALA A 628 3.79 -12.33 29.53
C ALA A 628 4.41 -11.76 28.25
N MET A 629 3.65 -11.70 27.14
CA MET A 629 4.08 -10.99 25.92
C MET A 629 4.31 -9.48 26.17
N ALA A 630 3.48 -8.81 26.96
CA ALA A 630 3.69 -7.40 27.30
C ALA A 630 4.94 -7.19 28.17
N ALA A 631 5.21 -8.08 29.13
CA ALA A 631 6.42 -8.08 29.94
C ALA A 631 7.68 -8.38 29.11
N PHE A 632 7.61 -9.31 28.14
CA PHE A 632 8.66 -9.53 27.13
C PHE A 632 8.94 -8.26 26.31
N VAL A 633 7.90 -7.65 25.74
CA VAL A 633 8.02 -6.40 24.96
C VAL A 633 8.69 -5.30 25.78
N LEU A 634 8.32 -5.16 27.07
CA LEU A 634 8.92 -4.19 27.97
C LEU A 634 10.37 -4.52 28.35
N ALA A 635 10.69 -5.80 28.60
CA ALA A 635 12.06 -6.26 28.84
C ALA A 635 12.99 -5.90 27.66
N VAL A 636 12.57 -6.18 26.41
CA VAL A 636 13.35 -5.83 25.21
C VAL A 636 13.46 -4.31 25.02
N VAL A 637 12.45 -3.53 25.40
CA VAL A 637 12.48 -2.05 25.32
C VAL A 637 13.52 -1.41 26.24
N VAL A 638 13.89 -2.06 27.35
CA VAL A 638 14.80 -1.52 28.37
C VAL A 638 16.19 -2.18 28.39
N ASP A 639 16.33 -3.41 27.88
CA ASP A 639 17.57 -4.20 27.84
C ASP A 639 18.73 -3.45 27.14
N GLY A 640 19.72 -3.01 27.93
CA GLY A 640 20.85 -2.20 27.44
C GLY A 640 20.45 -0.81 26.92
N HIS A 641 19.25 -0.31 27.24
CA HIS A 641 18.68 0.91 26.64
C HIS A 641 18.29 1.93 27.71
N ARG A 642 19.27 2.75 28.14
CA ARG A 642 19.09 3.75 29.21
C ARG A 642 17.84 4.61 29.07
N ARG A 643 17.59 5.16 27.87
CA ARG A 643 16.40 6.00 27.60
C ARG A 643 15.07 5.23 27.72
N GLY A 644 15.08 3.93 27.47
CA GLY A 644 13.95 3.04 27.73
C GLY A 644 13.76 2.81 29.22
N GLN A 645 14.84 2.52 29.96
CA GLN A 645 14.79 2.38 31.42
C GLN A 645 14.24 3.66 32.09
N GLU A 646 14.80 4.83 31.78
CA GLU A 646 14.34 6.15 32.25
C GLU A 646 12.84 6.38 32.00
N ALA A 647 12.37 6.09 30.78
CA ALA A 647 10.99 6.27 30.38
C ALA A 647 10.03 5.27 31.05
N CYS A 648 10.44 4.01 31.20
CA CYS A 648 9.65 2.98 31.86
C CYS A 648 9.54 3.18 33.38
N ILE A 649 10.59 3.69 34.05
CA ILE A 649 10.52 4.12 35.46
C ILE A 649 9.60 5.34 35.59
N SER A 650 9.72 6.32 34.70
CA SER A 650 8.82 7.50 34.65
C SER A 650 7.34 7.13 34.39
N ALA A 651 7.09 5.91 33.90
CA ALA A 651 5.77 5.33 33.65
C ALA A 651 5.41 4.21 34.66
N ASP A 652 6.09 4.15 35.81
CA ASP A 652 5.80 3.33 36.98
C ASP A 652 5.91 1.79 36.82
N LEU A 653 6.72 1.33 35.86
CA LEU A 653 6.86 -0.10 35.55
C LEU A 653 7.32 -0.96 36.75
N ILE A 654 8.13 -0.41 37.66
CA ILE A 654 8.61 -1.15 38.85
C ILE A 654 7.43 -1.62 39.71
N HIS A 655 6.53 -0.69 40.08
CA HIS A 655 5.39 -1.03 40.93
C HIS A 655 4.36 -1.90 40.21
N VAL A 656 4.15 -1.70 38.89
CA VAL A 656 3.28 -2.57 38.07
C VAL A 656 3.81 -4.01 38.07
N CYS A 657 5.10 -4.23 37.81
CA CYS A 657 5.67 -5.59 37.81
C CYS A 657 5.64 -6.24 39.20
N LEU A 658 6.04 -5.51 40.25
CA LEU A 658 6.03 -6.05 41.63
C LEU A 658 4.60 -6.37 42.11
N LYS A 659 3.60 -5.56 41.77
CA LYS A 659 2.18 -5.83 42.03
C LYS A 659 1.74 -7.16 41.41
N HIS A 660 2.15 -7.47 40.18
CA HIS A 660 1.80 -8.74 39.55
C HIS A 660 2.55 -9.94 40.15
N LEU A 661 3.81 -9.77 40.57
CA LEU A 661 4.54 -10.80 41.32
C LEU A 661 3.97 -11.04 42.73
N GLN A 662 3.41 -10.02 43.40
CA GLN A 662 2.74 -10.16 44.70
C GLN A 662 1.34 -10.79 44.61
N LEU A 663 0.66 -10.65 43.46
CA LEU A 663 -0.64 -11.27 43.21
C LEU A 663 -0.53 -12.74 42.77
N ALA A 664 0.66 -13.19 42.39
CA ALA A 664 0.98 -14.58 42.12
C ALA A 664 1.01 -15.38 43.43
N ASN A 665 -0.11 -16.02 43.76
CA ASN A 665 -0.28 -16.72 45.02
C ASN A 665 0.16 -18.19 44.88
N PRO A 666 1.12 -18.74 45.68
CA PRO A 666 1.68 -20.09 45.50
C PRO A 666 0.71 -21.29 45.64
N HIS A 667 -0.59 -21.02 45.81
CA HIS A 667 -1.66 -22.02 45.86
C HIS A 667 -2.78 -21.76 44.83
N ASP A 668 -2.64 -20.75 43.97
CA ASP A 668 -3.60 -20.46 42.90
C ASP A 668 -3.09 -21.00 41.56
N ALA A 669 -3.77 -22.03 41.06
CA ALA A 669 -3.41 -22.78 39.86
C ALA A 669 -3.63 -22.00 38.54
N GLN A 670 -3.88 -20.69 38.60
CA GLN A 670 -3.96 -19.78 37.44
C GLN A 670 -2.72 -18.90 37.24
N THR A 671 -1.69 -19.05 38.08
CA THR A 671 -0.42 -18.34 37.93
C THR A 671 0.41 -18.96 36.79
N GLU A 672 0.44 -18.33 35.62
CA GLU A 672 1.29 -18.76 34.50
C GLU A 672 2.79 -18.58 34.82
N PRO A 673 3.63 -19.63 34.84
CA PRO A 673 5.06 -19.52 35.13
C PRO A 673 5.79 -18.61 34.13
N LEU A 674 5.36 -18.64 32.86
CA LEU A 674 5.86 -17.78 31.80
C LEU A 674 5.66 -16.28 32.08
N LEU A 675 4.61 -15.90 32.82
CA LEU A 675 4.41 -14.53 33.26
C LEU A 675 5.38 -14.15 34.39
N LEU A 676 5.62 -15.05 35.36
CA LEU A 676 6.59 -14.83 36.44
C LEU A 676 8.00 -14.61 35.86
N GLN A 677 8.42 -15.48 34.94
CA GLN A 677 9.71 -15.40 34.28
C GLN A 677 9.88 -14.03 33.58
N TRP A 678 8.93 -13.63 32.73
CA TRP A 678 9.05 -12.37 31.99
C TRP A 678 8.91 -11.12 32.86
N LEU A 679 8.15 -11.17 33.96
CA LEU A 679 8.16 -10.11 34.97
C LEU A 679 9.54 -9.98 35.65
N CYS A 680 10.16 -11.11 36.00
CA CYS A 680 11.49 -11.13 36.63
C CYS A 680 12.58 -10.63 35.68
N LEU A 681 12.55 -11.06 34.41
CA LEU A 681 13.47 -10.60 33.37
C LEU A 681 13.27 -9.11 33.03
N CYS A 682 12.03 -8.64 32.99
CA CYS A 682 11.70 -7.23 32.74
C CYS A 682 12.26 -6.31 33.84
N LEU A 683 12.02 -6.63 35.11
CA LEU A 683 12.61 -5.91 36.25
C LEU A 683 14.14 -6.03 36.25
N GLY A 684 14.67 -7.23 35.98
CA GLY A 684 16.09 -7.50 35.83
C GLY A 684 16.79 -6.55 34.86
N LYS A 685 16.22 -6.37 33.66
CA LYS A 685 16.71 -5.46 32.62
C LYS A 685 16.40 -3.99 32.87
N LEU A 686 15.38 -3.68 33.67
CA LEU A 686 15.04 -2.31 34.05
C LEU A 686 16.07 -1.70 35.01
N TRP A 687 16.63 -2.50 35.92
CA TRP A 687 17.64 -2.05 36.90
C TRP A 687 19.09 -2.49 36.59
N GLU A 688 19.30 -3.20 35.48
CA GLU A 688 20.62 -3.52 34.93
C GLU A 688 21.45 -2.24 34.72
N ASP A 689 22.62 -2.18 35.37
CA ASP A 689 23.51 -1.02 35.41
C ASP A 689 22.82 0.33 35.72
N PHE A 690 21.72 0.35 36.50
CA PHE A 690 20.97 1.58 36.80
C PHE A 690 20.72 1.81 38.31
N PRO A 691 21.59 2.57 38.99
CA PRO A 691 21.48 2.80 40.44
C PRO A 691 20.16 3.45 40.90
N GLU A 692 19.54 4.30 40.08
CA GLU A 692 18.26 4.94 40.41
C GLU A 692 17.11 3.91 40.43
N ALA A 693 17.04 3.04 39.42
CA ALA A 693 16.10 1.93 39.36
C ALA A 693 16.29 0.95 40.53
N GLN A 694 17.55 0.66 40.88
CA GLN A 694 17.91 -0.20 42.02
C GLN A 694 17.42 0.41 43.34
N MET A 695 17.60 1.71 43.54
CA MET A 695 17.10 2.41 44.73
C MET A 695 15.57 2.41 44.81
N ILE A 696 14.85 2.57 43.70
CA ILE A 696 13.38 2.50 43.66
C ILE A 696 12.91 1.06 43.94
N GLY A 697 13.55 0.04 43.35
CA GLY A 697 13.25 -1.37 43.63
C GLY A 697 13.47 -1.76 45.10
N LEU A 698 14.51 -1.23 45.75
CA LEU A 698 14.74 -1.40 47.19
C LEU A 698 13.69 -0.68 48.04
N GLN A 699 13.22 0.50 47.63
CA GLN A 699 12.15 1.22 48.32
C GLN A 699 10.77 0.55 48.18
N ALA A 700 10.55 -0.19 47.09
CA ALA A 700 9.36 -1.00 46.82
C ALA A 700 9.44 -2.44 47.39
N ASP A 701 10.46 -2.74 48.22
CA ASP A 701 10.72 -4.06 48.84
C ASP A 701 10.78 -5.23 47.85
N ALA A 702 11.36 -5.00 46.66
CA ALA A 702 11.57 -6.04 45.65
C ALA A 702 12.27 -7.31 46.18
N PRO A 703 13.28 -7.25 47.09
CA PRO A 703 13.91 -8.45 47.62
C PRO A 703 12.94 -9.40 48.35
N ALA A 704 11.95 -8.88 49.08
CA ALA A 704 10.93 -9.71 49.73
C ALA A 704 9.98 -10.36 48.72
N VAL A 705 9.68 -9.67 47.61
CA VAL A 705 8.85 -10.20 46.51
C VAL A 705 9.57 -11.29 45.72
N TYR A 706 10.89 -11.20 45.55
CA TYR A 706 11.69 -12.21 44.85
C TYR A 706 12.01 -13.44 45.70
N ALA A 707 12.09 -13.30 47.03
CA ALA A 707 12.43 -14.40 47.94
C ALA A 707 11.60 -15.70 47.75
N PRO A 708 10.26 -15.69 47.61
CA PRO A 708 9.48 -16.91 47.36
C PRO A 708 9.73 -17.52 45.97
N LEU A 709 10.00 -16.69 44.95
CA LEU A 709 10.19 -17.12 43.56
C LEU A 709 11.41 -18.06 43.39
N LEU A 710 12.40 -17.94 44.29
CA LEU A 710 13.55 -18.85 44.38
C LEU A 710 13.19 -20.29 44.84
N SER A 711 11.91 -20.56 45.11
CA SER A 711 11.38 -21.88 45.52
C SER A 711 10.24 -22.42 44.64
N GLU A 712 9.97 -21.76 43.50
CA GLU A 712 9.02 -22.28 42.50
C GLU A 712 9.51 -23.60 41.87
N PRO A 713 8.60 -24.47 41.39
CA PRO A 713 8.97 -25.78 40.85
C PRO A 713 9.48 -25.75 39.40
N GLN A 714 9.33 -24.63 38.68
CA GLN A 714 9.93 -24.39 37.37
C GLN A 714 11.35 -23.84 37.52
N PRO A 715 12.37 -24.42 36.86
CA PRO A 715 13.74 -23.86 36.84
C PRO A 715 13.95 -22.62 35.97
N GLU A 716 12.94 -22.23 35.17
CA GLU A 716 12.92 -21.15 34.18
C GLU A 716 12.82 -19.71 34.73
#